data_AF-A0A6C2U614-F1
#
_entry.id   AF-A0A6C2U614-F1
#
_cell.length_a   1.000
_cell.length_b   1.000
_cell.length_c   1.000
_cell.angle_alpha   90.00
_cell.angle_beta   90.00
_cell.angle_gamma   90.00
#
_symmetry.space_group_name_H-M   'P 1'
#
loop_
_entity.id
_entity.type
_entity.pdbx_description
1 polymer ?
#
loop_
_entity_poly.entity_id
_entity_poly.type
_entity_poly.pdbx_seq_one_letter_code
_entity_poly.pdbx_strand_id
1 'polypeptide(L)'
;MSRPDPFFAMLAALLAVASVHAANQEWDSGGGADQDWATAANWGGDLPDTVPAAADAVVIGDGGTAVYSAASGTESVQRTQVNGGSTLKITGGSLSHTQTGSATRNNVGAGSAGTVNQSGGIHVVAHQLRVGSGSGGDGTYELSGGDLRVTRGGSSGVSGSSTSIDIGVDGGAGLLKVSGGSLETRVGVGIGANGTFRIEGGAASSIAIGSNGSGDGHWKQDSGGVLDLRVDANGLTPIFIDQVDGTGAGGDVVFAEGALLDVGFLGGLNTFGVWDAMQWEGILTDGGLDFAAGVDTSQWSFAFVDTTASGQADTLRIQSVASNDGTWIDATNSAVSWTDHSKWSDGTVAYGSGKTALFELNHTTGKVVDLPTDIVIGTIRYRDNGEVNRSMVIESANGSKLIMAATNSAPLIWARNKDITVDVVLAGTNGLELASSIILKQRNTYSGTTTIRDASGTVKTTYPGDFGASDLTVLGSVYVDHSQVLVPSATLMLETGATMELGFAGVLPAEADFADLFVSGLTLDGVAQPDGVYSASTHPAYFAGTGEIVVRPFRDGFPLALNETNALVWPSQAANLYEVHEASNLGSNDWTNLATVAATPPTNVFGTGATGDAAGFFRVVERPDYLPTVRAGVMAKLDSLVSNNYLVDQNLNTATNRHGQFHNSDNMRMSECTPVLVWCYMQPDSAHYQNPEVLNRAIWSVDYMCRAQGINGGFNEYHGWCGVPDRTNGKSSVLGFTMHAIGNAVERMCNLPEMNARLSEPMDPNGTGSNDTERRVAWKTMLAAAMENQFSGSGRGHAPNQDLCALMGVYAINGAYAALDGGTSLKTQAEIDALSNEIFYGYPSAASSNPNGQWFSSTGMLGEHGHADYGYDGNYGVKVCFRYLGVLAPHDPTAATFLSTKFADAMQYFFVADAAAPLGVFAENGIARRSTGDPMDPTMSVIGCAAGYHPSLDRLYDIMLPHFASAPVANMKFTSPHHLQIGVWAYCEWLDKISEPANTGYRLPAEQSAAWEFRDTTMKLLATKPVDGVPTYYTEIWDTADQARRHVTGQAAETIDSLYEF
;
A
#
# COMPACT_ATOMS: atom_id res chain seq x y z
N MET A 1 -67.74 72.58 -61.40
CA MET A 1 -66.45 72.10 -61.98
C MET A 1 -65.43 72.24 -60.87
N SER A 2 -64.72 71.25 -60.35
CA SER A 2 -64.59 69.80 -60.52
C SER A 2 -64.12 69.29 -59.13
N ARG A 3 -64.63 68.14 -58.71
CA ARG A 3 -64.64 67.55 -57.35
C ARG A 3 -63.29 67.49 -56.59
N PRO A 4 -63.33 67.44 -55.23
CA PRO A 4 -62.36 66.70 -54.42
C PRO A 4 -63.01 65.61 -53.52
N ASP A 5 -62.16 64.70 -53.01
CA ASP A 5 -62.35 63.68 -51.95
C ASP A 5 -63.12 62.39 -52.27
N PRO A 6 -62.48 61.21 -52.05
CA PRO A 6 -62.28 60.68 -50.69
C PRO A 6 -60.92 59.98 -50.46
N PHE A 7 -60.13 60.41 -49.46
CA PHE A 7 -59.03 59.60 -48.89
C PHE A 7 -58.74 60.02 -47.44
N PHE A 8 -59.67 59.74 -46.53
CA PHE A 8 -59.50 59.96 -45.08
C PHE A 8 -60.07 58.75 -44.32
N ALA A 9 -59.36 57.61 -44.37
CA ALA A 9 -59.60 56.45 -43.49
C ALA A 9 -58.49 55.39 -43.61
N MET A 10 -57.19 55.74 -43.54
CA MET A 10 -56.14 54.71 -43.44
C MET A 10 -54.76 55.24 -42.99
N LEU A 11 -54.65 55.94 -41.85
CA LEU A 11 -53.32 56.22 -41.26
C LEU A 11 -53.36 56.64 -39.78
N ALA A 12 -53.69 55.72 -38.87
CA ALA A 12 -53.40 55.85 -37.43
C ALA A 12 -53.64 54.51 -36.69
N ALA A 13 -52.87 53.48 -37.04
CA ALA A 13 -52.72 52.26 -36.24
C ALA A 13 -51.33 51.67 -36.48
N LEU A 14 -50.29 52.46 -36.21
CA LEU A 14 -48.96 51.91 -35.99
C LEU A 14 -49.00 51.35 -34.56
N LEU A 15 -49.30 50.05 -34.43
CA LEU A 15 -48.98 49.33 -33.19
C LEU A 15 -47.46 49.42 -33.02
N ALA A 16 -47.01 50.34 -32.16
CA ALA A 16 -45.73 50.20 -31.51
C ALA A 16 -45.85 48.97 -30.61
N VAL A 17 -45.49 47.80 -31.15
CA VAL A 17 -45.17 46.64 -30.32
C VAL A 17 -43.91 47.07 -29.57
N ALA A 18 -44.08 47.64 -28.38
CA ALA A 18 -42.96 47.85 -27.47
C ALA A 18 -42.33 46.47 -27.27
N SER A 19 -41.07 46.34 -27.66
CA SER A 19 -40.27 45.18 -27.30
C SER A 19 -40.23 45.14 -25.78
N VAL A 20 -41.03 44.23 -25.19
CA VAL A 20 -41.02 43.98 -23.76
C VAL A 20 -39.66 43.39 -23.45
N HIS A 21 -38.75 44.21 -22.93
CA HIS A 21 -37.47 43.73 -22.45
C HIS A 21 -37.71 42.86 -21.21
N ALA A 22 -36.90 41.81 -21.05
CA ALA A 22 -36.84 41.01 -19.84
C ALA A 22 -36.59 41.92 -18.63
N ALA A 23 -37.54 41.99 -17.70
CA ALA A 23 -37.35 42.72 -16.45
C ALA A 23 -36.64 41.83 -15.42
N ASN A 24 -35.75 42.39 -14.62
CA ASN A 24 -35.34 41.77 -13.37
C ASN A 24 -36.40 42.09 -12.32
N GLN A 25 -37.07 41.05 -11.84
CA GLN A 25 -38.04 41.13 -10.74
C GLN A 25 -37.35 40.69 -9.46
N GLU A 26 -37.34 41.58 -8.48
CA GLU A 26 -36.71 41.32 -7.19
C GLU A 26 -37.80 41.06 -6.16
N TRP A 27 -37.71 39.94 -5.45
CA TRP A 27 -38.54 39.73 -4.27
C TRP A 27 -38.05 40.69 -3.19
N ASP A 28 -38.91 41.61 -2.81
CA ASP A 28 -38.65 42.60 -1.76
C ASP A 28 -39.57 42.41 -0.55
N SER A 29 -40.38 41.35 -0.55
CA SER A 29 -41.44 41.10 0.42
C SER A 29 -42.44 42.27 0.56
N GLY A 30 -42.52 43.10 -0.49
CA GLY A 30 -42.95 44.51 -0.64
C GLY A 30 -44.17 45.03 0.11
N GLY A 31 -44.23 44.86 1.43
CA GLY A 31 -45.30 45.42 2.25
C GLY A 31 -46.68 44.77 2.01
N GLY A 32 -46.76 43.71 1.19
CA GLY A 32 -47.86 42.76 1.20
C GLY A 32 -47.94 42.05 2.55
N ALA A 33 -49.15 41.77 3.04
CA ALA A 33 -49.34 41.06 4.31
C ALA A 33 -49.06 39.55 4.20
N ASP A 34 -48.75 39.04 3.00
CA ASP A 34 -48.55 37.62 2.71
C ASP A 34 -47.16 37.35 2.08
N GLN A 35 -46.89 36.09 1.80
CA GLN A 35 -45.64 35.61 1.18
C GLN A 35 -45.95 34.92 -0.17
N ASP A 36 -47.11 35.21 -0.77
CA ASP A 36 -47.57 34.51 -1.97
C ASP A 36 -46.87 35.06 -3.22
N TRP A 37 -46.33 34.15 -4.04
CA TRP A 37 -45.71 34.48 -5.32
C TRP A 37 -46.66 35.25 -6.24
N ALA A 38 -47.96 34.96 -6.19
CA ALA A 38 -48.95 35.59 -7.07
C ALA A 38 -49.38 37.00 -6.61
N THR A 39 -48.94 37.46 -5.44
CA THR A 39 -49.23 38.81 -4.94
C THR A 39 -48.26 39.80 -5.57
N ALA A 40 -48.77 40.62 -6.48
CA ALA A 40 -47.96 41.59 -7.24
C ALA A 40 -47.16 42.54 -6.32
N ALA A 41 -47.72 42.92 -5.17
CA ALA A 41 -47.08 43.79 -4.18
C ALA A 41 -45.87 43.16 -3.46
N ASN A 42 -45.57 41.87 -3.64
CA ASN A 42 -44.37 41.24 -3.09
C ASN A 42 -43.16 41.34 -4.04
N TRP A 43 -43.33 42.01 -5.18
CA TRP A 43 -42.34 42.13 -6.24
C TRP A 43 -41.95 43.58 -6.50
N GLY A 44 -40.63 43.82 -6.44
CA GLY A 44 -39.96 45.04 -6.86
C GLY A 44 -39.08 44.84 -8.09
N GLY A 45 -38.09 45.72 -8.26
CA GLY A 45 -37.15 45.67 -9.38
C GLY A 45 -37.57 46.57 -10.56
N ASP A 46 -37.38 46.08 -11.78
CA ASP A 46 -37.57 46.89 -13.00
C ASP A 46 -39.04 47.26 -13.25
N LEU A 47 -39.99 46.41 -12.81
CA LEU A 47 -41.44 46.68 -12.83
C LEU A 47 -42.02 46.42 -11.42
N PRO A 48 -42.06 47.42 -10.53
CA PRO A 48 -42.59 47.24 -9.18
C PRO A 48 -44.09 46.90 -9.19
N ASP A 49 -44.53 46.20 -8.14
CA ASP A 49 -45.91 45.75 -7.93
C ASP A 49 -46.47 44.91 -9.09
N THR A 50 -45.62 44.08 -9.71
CA THR A 50 -45.99 43.24 -10.87
C THR A 50 -45.53 41.80 -10.67
N VAL A 51 -46.43 40.84 -10.87
CA VAL A 51 -46.08 39.40 -10.81
C VAL A 51 -45.13 39.06 -11.99
N PRO A 52 -44.03 38.33 -11.75
CA PRO A 52 -43.10 37.94 -12.80
C PRO A 52 -43.77 37.16 -13.93
N ALA A 53 -43.45 37.51 -15.17
CA ALA A 53 -43.93 36.87 -16.38
C ALA A 53 -42.83 36.06 -17.10
N ALA A 54 -43.19 35.38 -18.19
CA ALA A 54 -42.33 34.47 -18.96
C ALA A 54 -40.98 35.05 -19.40
N ALA A 55 -40.89 36.36 -19.57
CA ALA A 55 -39.69 37.06 -20.00
C ALA A 55 -38.82 37.55 -18.82
N ASP A 56 -39.27 37.42 -17.58
CA ASP A 56 -38.61 38.07 -16.44
C ASP A 56 -37.61 37.17 -15.75
N ALA A 57 -36.52 37.74 -15.24
CA ALA A 57 -35.59 37.03 -14.37
C ALA A 57 -35.95 37.33 -12.91
N VAL A 58 -36.14 36.29 -12.11
CA VAL A 58 -36.52 36.42 -10.71
C VAL A 58 -35.30 36.33 -9.81
N VAL A 59 -35.19 37.26 -8.86
CA VAL A 59 -34.19 37.24 -7.80
C VAL A 59 -34.89 37.30 -6.45
N ILE A 60 -34.68 36.30 -5.61
CA ILE A 60 -35.13 36.25 -4.21
C ILE A 60 -33.87 36.39 -3.36
N GLY A 61 -33.60 37.60 -2.86
CA GLY A 61 -32.28 37.94 -2.30
C GLY A 61 -32.29 38.84 -1.06
N ASP A 62 -33.46 39.21 -0.54
CA ASP A 62 -33.67 40.11 0.59
C ASP A 62 -33.64 39.41 1.98
N GLY A 63 -33.44 38.10 2.02
CA GLY A 63 -33.59 37.26 3.20
C GLY A 63 -35.03 36.78 3.48
N GLY A 64 -36.00 37.13 2.62
CA GLY A 64 -37.42 36.79 2.75
C GLY A 64 -37.79 35.37 2.31
N THR A 65 -39.09 35.05 2.35
CA THR A 65 -39.62 33.74 1.90
C THR A 65 -40.66 33.90 0.80
N ALA A 66 -40.39 33.46 -0.42
CA ALA A 66 -41.42 33.39 -1.46
C ALA A 66 -42.16 32.04 -1.42
N VAL A 67 -43.49 32.03 -1.52
CA VAL A 67 -44.31 30.81 -1.56
C VAL A 67 -44.96 30.67 -2.93
N TYR A 68 -44.50 29.70 -3.71
CA TYR A 68 -45.14 29.24 -4.93
C TYR A 68 -46.09 28.09 -4.60
N SER A 69 -47.38 28.24 -4.90
CA SER A 69 -48.42 27.30 -4.49
C SER A 69 -49.33 26.88 -5.65
N ALA A 70 -50.28 25.99 -5.39
CA ALA A 70 -51.30 25.65 -6.38
C ALA A 70 -52.15 26.85 -6.81
N ALA A 71 -52.32 27.85 -5.93
CA ALA A 71 -53.04 29.08 -6.25
C ALA A 71 -52.27 29.96 -7.25
N SER A 72 -50.93 29.85 -7.27
CA SER A 72 -50.06 30.52 -8.24
C SER A 72 -50.21 29.93 -9.66
N GLY A 73 -50.80 28.73 -9.81
CA GLY A 73 -51.09 28.14 -11.10
C GLY A 73 -49.85 27.67 -11.87
N THR A 74 -49.85 27.91 -13.19
CA THR A 74 -48.74 27.58 -14.10
C THR A 74 -48.11 28.88 -14.55
N GLU A 75 -46.92 29.16 -14.04
CA GLU A 75 -46.14 30.34 -14.40
C GLU A 75 -44.84 29.95 -15.08
N SER A 76 -44.34 30.88 -15.87
CA SER A 76 -43.05 30.76 -16.52
C SER A 76 -42.27 32.03 -16.26
N VAL A 77 -40.97 31.91 -16.00
CA VAL A 77 -40.02 33.02 -15.87
C VAL A 77 -38.74 32.65 -16.61
N GLN A 78 -37.84 33.56 -16.92
CA GLN A 78 -36.57 33.21 -17.57
C GLN A 78 -35.70 32.33 -16.68
N ARG A 79 -35.51 32.74 -15.43
CA ARG A 79 -34.70 32.04 -14.43
C ARG A 79 -35.12 32.51 -13.04
N THR A 80 -34.76 31.72 -12.03
CA THR A 80 -34.89 32.08 -10.62
C THR A 80 -33.51 32.06 -9.96
N GLN A 81 -33.27 32.98 -9.05
CA GLN A 81 -32.09 32.99 -8.18
C GLN A 81 -32.56 33.13 -6.74
N VAL A 82 -32.07 32.28 -5.84
CA VAL A 82 -32.41 32.30 -4.42
C VAL A 82 -31.13 32.46 -3.62
N ASN A 83 -30.89 33.65 -3.07
CA ASN A 83 -29.64 34.06 -2.45
C ASN A 83 -29.90 34.90 -1.18
N GLY A 84 -28.87 35.45 -0.55
CA GLY A 84 -29.03 36.43 0.55
C GLY A 84 -29.69 35.89 1.82
N GLY A 85 -29.70 34.56 2.02
CA GLY A 85 -30.43 33.89 3.10
C GLY A 85 -31.92 33.70 2.82
N SER A 86 -32.39 34.02 1.61
CA SER A 86 -33.80 33.87 1.23
C SER A 86 -34.22 32.42 1.04
N THR A 87 -35.54 32.19 1.11
CA THR A 87 -36.16 30.88 0.90
C THR A 87 -37.21 30.93 -0.21
N LEU A 88 -37.22 29.96 -1.11
CA LEU A 88 -38.33 29.68 -2.02
C LEU A 88 -39.04 28.39 -1.59
N LYS A 89 -40.33 28.45 -1.30
CA LYS A 89 -41.18 27.28 -1.00
C LYS A 89 -42.04 26.94 -2.20
N ILE A 90 -41.86 25.77 -2.78
CA ILE A 90 -42.70 25.24 -3.87
C ILE A 90 -43.61 24.17 -3.27
N THR A 91 -44.87 24.53 -3.07
CA THR A 91 -45.86 23.69 -2.37
C THR A 91 -46.93 23.11 -3.32
N GLY A 92 -47.00 23.61 -4.56
CA GLY A 92 -47.97 23.22 -5.59
C GLY A 92 -47.75 24.01 -6.88
N GLY A 93 -48.64 23.84 -7.87
CA GLY A 93 -48.55 24.56 -9.15
C GLY A 93 -47.43 24.07 -10.07
N SER A 94 -47.11 24.83 -11.12
CA SER A 94 -46.01 24.54 -12.06
C SER A 94 -45.18 25.79 -12.33
N LEU A 95 -43.96 25.84 -11.79
CA LEU A 95 -42.99 26.91 -12.03
C LEU A 95 -41.98 26.44 -13.08
N SER A 96 -41.94 27.09 -14.25
CA SER A 96 -41.05 26.70 -15.35
C SER A 96 -40.10 27.82 -15.76
N HIS A 97 -38.88 27.46 -16.14
CA HIS A 97 -37.92 28.40 -16.71
C HIS A 97 -37.98 28.41 -18.23
N THR A 98 -38.00 29.58 -18.86
CA THR A 98 -38.06 29.75 -20.33
C THR A 98 -36.69 29.97 -20.93
N GLN A 99 -35.73 30.48 -20.16
CA GLN A 99 -34.39 30.76 -20.66
C GLN A 99 -33.62 29.46 -20.85
N THR A 100 -33.10 29.28 -22.06
CA THR A 100 -32.23 28.16 -22.44
C THR A 100 -30.80 28.66 -22.63
N GLY A 101 -29.84 27.72 -22.65
CA GLY A 101 -28.42 28.01 -22.90
C GLY A 101 -27.51 27.42 -21.83
N SER A 102 -26.32 26.98 -22.26
CA SER A 102 -25.33 26.31 -21.41
C SER A 102 -24.68 27.22 -20.36
N ALA A 103 -24.69 28.54 -20.57
CA ALA A 103 -24.18 29.53 -19.63
C ALA A 103 -25.25 30.03 -18.65
N THR A 104 -26.52 29.68 -18.86
CA THR A 104 -27.63 30.11 -18.00
C THR A 104 -27.71 29.20 -16.78
N ARG A 105 -27.82 29.81 -15.60
CA ARG A 105 -27.81 29.11 -14.31
C ARG A 105 -28.97 29.60 -13.45
N ASN A 106 -29.63 28.64 -12.82
CA ASN A 106 -30.46 28.88 -11.65
C ASN A 106 -29.58 28.64 -10.43
N ASN A 107 -29.41 29.67 -9.61
CA ASN A 107 -28.53 29.61 -8.46
C ASN A 107 -29.35 29.56 -7.19
N VAL A 108 -29.03 28.59 -6.34
CA VAL A 108 -29.49 28.51 -4.95
C VAL A 108 -28.25 28.68 -4.09
N GLY A 109 -28.14 29.81 -3.41
CA GLY A 109 -26.99 30.15 -2.57
C GLY A 109 -25.70 30.38 -3.35
N ALA A 110 -25.70 31.28 -4.34
CA ALA A 110 -24.48 31.71 -5.02
C ALA A 110 -23.81 32.87 -4.26
N GLY A 111 -22.58 32.64 -3.77
CA GLY A 111 -21.81 33.62 -2.98
C GLY A 111 -22.46 34.09 -1.67
N SER A 112 -23.59 33.48 -1.28
CA SER A 112 -24.34 33.73 -0.05
C SER A 112 -25.25 32.54 0.24
N ALA A 113 -25.96 32.56 1.38
CA ALA A 113 -26.92 31.53 1.71
C ALA A 113 -28.17 31.57 0.81
N GLY A 114 -28.82 30.44 0.55
CA GLY A 114 -30.12 30.40 -0.14
C GLY A 114 -30.78 29.02 -0.06
N THR A 115 -32.10 28.98 0.02
CA THR A 115 -32.83 27.72 0.26
C THR A 115 -34.03 27.55 -0.68
N VAL A 116 -34.18 26.38 -1.29
CA VAL A 116 -35.41 25.96 -1.97
C VAL A 116 -36.00 24.77 -1.24
N ASN A 117 -37.27 24.86 -0.84
CA ASN A 117 -38.03 23.78 -0.22
C ASN A 117 -39.18 23.39 -1.14
N GLN A 118 -39.05 22.27 -1.83
CA GLN A 118 -40.08 21.71 -2.69
C GLN A 118 -40.77 20.54 -1.99
N SER A 119 -42.04 20.72 -1.65
CA SER A 119 -42.88 19.69 -1.01
C SER A 119 -44.04 19.25 -1.90
N GLY A 120 -44.20 19.86 -3.07
CA GLY A 120 -45.26 19.58 -4.05
C GLY A 120 -45.03 20.33 -5.36
N GLY A 121 -46.00 20.26 -6.26
CA GLY A 121 -45.94 20.96 -7.56
C GLY A 121 -44.87 20.45 -8.51
N ILE A 122 -44.65 21.19 -9.60
CA ILE A 122 -43.66 20.91 -10.63
C ILE A 122 -42.70 22.09 -10.72
N HIS A 123 -41.40 21.84 -10.65
CA HIS A 123 -40.36 22.84 -10.89
C HIS A 123 -39.49 22.41 -12.08
N VAL A 124 -39.61 23.14 -13.19
CA VAL A 124 -38.87 22.86 -14.42
C VAL A 124 -37.75 23.88 -14.61
N VAL A 125 -36.51 23.44 -14.40
CA VAL A 125 -35.32 24.23 -14.68
C VAL A 125 -34.83 23.93 -16.10
N ALA A 126 -35.12 24.82 -17.04
CA ALA A 126 -34.73 24.67 -18.45
C ALA A 126 -33.25 24.92 -18.75
N HIS A 127 -32.39 25.02 -17.74
CA HIS A 127 -30.95 25.25 -17.85
C HIS A 127 -30.25 24.59 -16.65
N GLN A 128 -29.02 24.97 -16.30
CA GLN A 128 -28.30 24.34 -15.19
C GLN A 128 -28.84 24.80 -13.83
N LEU A 129 -29.04 23.88 -12.89
CA LEU A 129 -29.28 24.19 -11.48
C LEU A 129 -27.95 24.12 -10.72
N ARG A 130 -27.60 25.17 -9.98
CA ARG A 130 -26.43 25.20 -9.10
C ARG A 130 -26.87 25.41 -7.67
N VAL A 131 -26.45 24.52 -6.78
CA VAL A 131 -26.75 24.56 -5.35
C VAL A 131 -25.43 24.79 -4.61
N GLY A 132 -25.27 25.97 -4.03
CA GLY A 132 -24.07 26.33 -3.29
C GLY A 132 -22.87 26.52 -4.19
N SER A 133 -22.85 27.63 -4.95
CA SER A 133 -21.78 27.87 -5.93
C SER A 133 -21.00 29.16 -5.67
N GLY A 134 -19.72 29.11 -6.01
CA GLY A 134 -18.79 30.22 -5.81
C GLY A 134 -18.30 30.33 -4.36
N SER A 135 -17.15 30.98 -4.16
CA SER A 135 -16.59 31.23 -2.84
C SER A 135 -17.62 31.89 -1.90
N GLY A 136 -17.90 31.24 -0.76
CA GLY A 136 -18.88 31.71 0.23
C GLY A 136 -20.34 31.40 -0.11
N GLY A 137 -20.61 30.69 -1.22
CA GLY A 137 -21.93 30.15 -1.51
C GLY A 137 -22.33 29.07 -0.51
N ASP A 138 -23.59 29.10 -0.06
CA ASP A 138 -24.18 28.13 0.86
C ASP A 138 -25.62 27.84 0.42
N GLY A 139 -25.77 26.86 -0.47
CA GLY A 139 -27.06 26.56 -1.09
C GLY A 139 -27.68 25.30 -0.52
N THR A 140 -29.00 25.32 -0.29
CA THR A 140 -29.77 24.12 0.05
C THR A 140 -30.98 23.97 -0.85
N TYR A 141 -31.16 22.80 -1.44
CA TYR A 141 -32.38 22.43 -2.14
C TYR A 141 -32.94 21.15 -1.52
N GLU A 142 -34.12 21.23 -0.91
CA GLU A 142 -34.82 20.10 -0.32
C GLU A 142 -36.02 19.70 -1.19
N LEU A 143 -35.97 18.49 -1.74
CA LEU A 143 -37.07 17.84 -2.45
C LEU A 143 -37.71 16.80 -1.51
N SER A 144 -38.89 17.10 -0.98
CA SER A 144 -39.67 16.23 -0.10
C SER A 144 -40.98 15.74 -0.74
N GLY A 145 -41.34 16.28 -1.90
CA GLY A 145 -42.51 15.93 -2.70
C GLY A 145 -42.58 16.73 -4.00
N GLY A 146 -43.48 16.36 -4.91
CA GLY A 146 -43.59 17.00 -6.24
C GLY A 146 -42.54 16.50 -7.25
N ASP A 147 -42.41 17.21 -8.37
CA ASP A 147 -41.50 16.87 -9.47
C ASP A 147 -40.47 17.97 -9.72
N LEU A 148 -39.19 17.66 -9.58
CA LEU A 148 -38.08 18.51 -10.02
C LEU A 148 -37.53 17.99 -11.35
N ARG A 149 -37.64 18.79 -12.41
CA ARG A 149 -37.09 18.48 -13.73
C ARG A 149 -36.03 19.48 -14.15
N VAL A 150 -34.81 19.02 -14.42
CA VAL A 150 -33.73 19.88 -14.92
C VAL A 150 -33.42 19.50 -16.37
N THR A 151 -34.01 20.24 -17.31
CA THR A 151 -34.16 19.83 -18.71
C THR A 151 -33.11 20.44 -19.65
N ARG A 152 -32.31 21.41 -19.18
CA ARG A 152 -31.17 22.02 -19.90
C ARG A 152 -31.45 22.24 -21.40
N GLY A 153 -32.49 23.02 -21.70
CA GLY A 153 -33.19 23.13 -22.97
C GLY A 153 -32.31 23.04 -24.21
N GLY A 154 -32.32 21.86 -24.85
CA GLY A 154 -31.94 21.57 -26.24
C GLY A 154 -30.57 22.01 -26.76
N SER A 155 -29.76 22.79 -26.04
CA SER A 155 -28.54 23.39 -26.59
C SER A 155 -27.54 22.29 -26.93
N SER A 156 -27.23 22.13 -28.22
CA SER A 156 -26.34 21.16 -28.84
C SER A 156 -24.86 21.26 -28.43
N GLY A 157 -24.54 22.03 -27.39
CA GLY A 157 -23.19 22.33 -26.92
C GLY A 157 -22.91 21.88 -25.48
N VAL A 158 -23.65 20.90 -24.97
CA VAL A 158 -23.30 20.21 -23.72
C VAL A 158 -22.06 19.37 -24.01
N SER A 159 -20.85 19.89 -23.77
CA SER A 159 -19.67 19.02 -23.71
C SER A 159 -19.86 18.03 -22.56
N GLY A 160 -19.36 16.80 -22.69
CA GLY A 160 -19.56 15.69 -21.73
C GLY A 160 -19.12 15.95 -20.29
N SER A 161 -18.51 17.10 -19.99
CA SER A 161 -18.17 17.54 -18.64
C SER A 161 -19.23 18.40 -17.94
N SER A 162 -20.35 18.73 -18.59
CA SER A 162 -21.34 19.64 -18.03
C SER A 162 -22.61 18.94 -17.57
N THR A 163 -22.93 19.13 -16.29
CA THR A 163 -24.03 18.51 -15.55
C THR A 163 -25.30 19.35 -15.66
N SER A 164 -26.44 18.72 -15.43
CA SER A 164 -27.72 19.41 -15.21
C SER A 164 -27.76 20.07 -13.83
N ILE A 165 -27.21 19.39 -12.83
CA ILE A 165 -27.14 19.87 -11.45
C ILE A 165 -25.68 19.90 -11.01
N ASP A 166 -25.23 21.03 -10.48
CA ASP A 166 -23.95 21.17 -9.77
C ASP A 166 -24.22 21.48 -8.29
N ILE A 167 -23.52 20.80 -7.39
CA ILE A 167 -23.67 20.94 -5.94
C ILE A 167 -22.30 21.25 -5.34
N GLY A 168 -22.17 22.34 -4.59
CA GLY A 168 -20.92 22.67 -3.88
C GLY A 168 -19.73 22.93 -4.80
N VAL A 169 -19.97 23.56 -5.95
CA VAL A 169 -18.95 23.84 -6.98
C VAL A 169 -18.34 25.23 -6.82
N ASP A 170 -17.20 25.47 -7.48
CA ASP A 170 -16.50 26.77 -7.49
C ASP A 170 -16.16 27.28 -6.07
N GLY A 171 -15.94 26.38 -5.12
CA GLY A 171 -15.61 26.68 -3.72
C GLY A 171 -16.81 27.01 -2.81
N GLY A 172 -18.05 26.82 -3.28
CA GLY A 172 -19.25 26.92 -2.47
C GLY A 172 -19.59 25.62 -1.74
N ALA A 173 -20.39 25.69 -0.68
CA ALA A 173 -20.98 24.55 0.02
C ALA A 173 -22.43 24.37 -0.45
N GLY A 174 -22.80 23.14 -0.83
CA GLY A 174 -24.13 22.88 -1.39
C GLY A 174 -24.73 21.59 -0.85
N LEU A 175 -26.03 21.61 -0.59
CA LEU A 175 -26.82 20.43 -0.22
C LEU A 175 -28.02 20.29 -1.16
N LEU A 176 -28.07 19.21 -1.95
CA LEU A 176 -29.31 18.75 -2.57
C LEU A 176 -29.80 17.53 -1.79
N LYS A 177 -30.95 17.65 -1.15
CA LYS A 177 -31.57 16.58 -0.35
C LYS A 177 -32.84 16.09 -1.02
N VAL A 178 -32.96 14.78 -1.21
CA VAL A 178 -34.16 14.10 -1.74
C VAL A 178 -34.71 13.17 -0.67
N SER A 179 -35.90 13.49 -0.17
CA SER A 179 -36.64 12.73 0.87
C SER A 179 -38.03 12.29 0.41
N GLY A 180 -38.42 12.64 -0.82
CA GLY A 180 -39.70 12.31 -1.44
C GLY A 180 -39.81 12.92 -2.84
N GLY A 181 -40.93 12.70 -3.53
CA GLY A 181 -41.16 13.24 -4.88
C GLY A 181 -40.34 12.55 -5.98
N SER A 182 -40.18 13.22 -7.12
CA SER A 182 -39.39 12.75 -8.26
C SER A 182 -38.32 13.76 -8.66
N LEU A 183 -37.09 13.27 -8.90
CA LEU A 183 -36.01 14.02 -9.52
C LEU A 183 -35.71 13.44 -10.90
N GLU A 184 -35.74 14.29 -11.92
CA GLU A 184 -35.40 13.94 -13.29
C GLU A 184 -34.42 14.97 -13.86
N THR A 185 -33.32 14.51 -14.46
CA THR A 185 -32.37 15.40 -15.14
C THR A 185 -32.14 14.95 -16.57
N ARG A 186 -31.76 15.87 -17.45
CA ARG A 186 -31.45 15.57 -18.86
C ARG A 186 -30.04 15.02 -19.09
N VAL A 187 -29.12 15.31 -18.19
CA VAL A 187 -27.70 14.95 -18.35
C VAL A 187 -27.21 14.44 -16.99
N GLY A 188 -26.12 14.96 -16.44
CA GLY A 188 -25.58 14.45 -15.18
C GLY A 188 -25.82 15.28 -13.94
N VAL A 189 -25.30 14.76 -12.83
CA VAL A 189 -25.15 15.42 -11.53
C VAL A 189 -23.67 15.53 -11.20
N GLY A 190 -23.24 16.72 -10.78
CA GLY A 190 -21.88 17.02 -10.32
C GLY A 190 -21.87 17.41 -8.85
N ILE A 191 -21.06 16.73 -8.06
CA ILE A 191 -20.83 17.03 -6.64
C ILE A 191 -19.40 17.54 -6.51
N GLY A 192 -19.24 18.84 -6.24
CA GLY A 192 -17.97 19.46 -5.95
C GLY A 192 -17.47 19.12 -4.54
N ALA A 193 -16.26 19.61 -4.22
CA ALA A 193 -15.54 19.24 -2.99
C ALA A 193 -16.26 19.56 -1.67
N ASN A 194 -17.21 20.50 -1.66
CA ASN A 194 -18.04 20.80 -0.48
C ASN A 194 -19.53 20.57 -0.78
N GLY A 195 -19.81 19.76 -1.79
CA GLY A 195 -21.17 19.39 -2.19
C GLY A 195 -21.62 18.13 -1.46
N THR A 196 -22.91 18.07 -1.15
CA THR A 196 -23.57 16.87 -0.64
C THR A 196 -24.83 16.60 -1.43
N PHE A 197 -24.91 15.42 -2.04
CA PHE A 197 -26.14 14.86 -2.57
C PHE A 197 -26.69 13.87 -1.54
N ARG A 198 -27.81 14.19 -0.90
CA ARG A 198 -28.40 13.35 0.15
C ARG A 198 -29.69 12.68 -0.31
N ILE A 199 -29.83 11.40 -0.02
CA ILE A 199 -31.07 10.62 -0.16
C ILE A 199 -31.53 10.17 1.22
N GLU A 200 -32.80 10.42 1.52
CA GLU A 200 -33.45 10.02 2.76
C GLU A 200 -34.60 9.05 2.47
N GLY A 201 -34.34 7.76 2.71
CA GLY A 201 -35.32 6.69 2.69
C GLY A 201 -35.75 6.21 1.30
N GLY A 202 -36.78 5.36 1.29
CA GLY A 202 -37.43 4.84 0.08
C GLY A 202 -38.65 5.65 -0.40
N ALA A 203 -38.86 6.87 0.10
CA ALA A 203 -40.09 7.64 -0.14
C ALA A 203 -40.10 8.42 -1.47
N ALA A 204 -38.94 8.63 -2.10
CA ALA A 204 -38.88 9.22 -3.43
C ALA A 204 -39.38 8.22 -4.48
N SER A 205 -40.23 8.68 -5.39
CA SER A 205 -40.81 7.83 -6.44
C SER A 205 -39.80 7.46 -7.51
N SER A 206 -38.84 8.36 -7.79
CA SER A 206 -37.74 8.12 -8.71
C SER A 206 -36.64 9.16 -8.55
N ILE A 207 -35.39 8.74 -8.75
CA ILE A 207 -34.22 9.61 -8.90
C ILE A 207 -33.53 9.21 -10.19
N ALA A 208 -33.84 9.92 -11.27
CA ALA A 208 -33.51 9.54 -12.63
C ALA A 208 -32.58 10.59 -13.27
N ILE A 209 -31.34 10.22 -13.52
CA ILE A 209 -30.29 11.09 -14.04
C ILE A 209 -30.05 10.73 -15.51
N GLY A 210 -30.30 11.65 -16.43
CA GLY A 210 -30.26 11.39 -17.87
C GLY A 210 -31.63 11.09 -18.48
N SER A 211 -32.61 10.64 -17.70
CA SER A 211 -33.89 10.17 -18.26
C SER A 211 -34.78 11.26 -18.89
N ASN A 212 -34.44 12.54 -18.74
CA ASN A 212 -35.21 13.61 -19.36
C ASN A 212 -34.73 13.95 -20.78
N GLY A 213 -35.41 13.43 -21.79
CA GLY A 213 -35.19 13.80 -23.19
C GLY A 213 -34.20 12.86 -23.88
N SER A 214 -33.17 13.40 -24.53
CA SER A 214 -32.25 12.63 -25.39
C SER A 214 -30.78 12.75 -24.96
N GLY A 215 -30.51 13.21 -23.73
CA GLY A 215 -29.15 13.33 -23.23
C GLY A 215 -28.86 12.16 -22.30
N ASP A 216 -27.68 11.58 -22.42
CA ASP A 216 -27.30 10.50 -21.51
C ASP A 216 -26.90 11.07 -20.15
N GLY A 217 -27.26 10.33 -19.11
CA GLY A 217 -26.91 10.61 -17.74
C GLY A 217 -25.41 10.54 -17.50
N HIS A 218 -24.95 11.19 -16.44
CA HIS A 218 -23.67 10.84 -15.82
C HIS A 218 -23.65 11.27 -14.36
N TRP A 219 -22.84 10.59 -13.57
CA TRP A 219 -22.54 10.96 -12.20
C TRP A 219 -21.09 11.37 -12.09
N LYS A 220 -20.83 12.53 -11.48
CA LYS A 220 -19.47 12.96 -11.16
C LYS A 220 -19.40 13.46 -9.73
N GLN A 221 -18.53 12.84 -8.95
CA GLN A 221 -18.26 13.23 -7.57
C GLN A 221 -16.78 13.56 -7.42
N ASP A 222 -16.48 14.83 -7.18
CA ASP A 222 -15.13 15.33 -6.97
C ASP A 222 -14.60 14.96 -5.58
N SER A 223 -13.28 15.09 -5.39
CA SER A 223 -12.61 14.89 -4.11
C SER A 223 -13.23 15.75 -3.01
N GLY A 224 -13.64 15.15 -1.90
CA GLY A 224 -14.37 15.80 -0.80
C GLY A 224 -15.88 15.88 -0.98
N GLY A 225 -16.40 15.70 -2.20
CA GLY A 225 -17.83 15.62 -2.45
C GLY A 225 -18.45 14.40 -1.77
N VAL A 226 -19.67 14.54 -1.25
CA VAL A 226 -20.34 13.52 -0.43
C VAL A 226 -21.61 13.01 -1.10
N LEU A 227 -21.71 11.69 -1.29
CA LEU A 227 -22.97 10.99 -1.49
C LEU A 227 -23.46 10.50 -0.13
N ASP A 228 -24.55 11.09 0.36
CA ASP A 228 -25.11 10.81 1.68
C ASP A 228 -26.39 9.97 1.54
N LEU A 229 -26.38 8.74 2.06
CA LEU A 229 -27.45 7.76 1.95
C LEU A 229 -27.99 7.42 3.34
N ARG A 230 -29.25 7.78 3.58
CA ARG A 230 -29.93 7.43 4.83
C ARG A 230 -31.04 6.43 4.56
N VAL A 231 -30.86 5.20 5.02
CA VAL A 231 -31.83 4.12 4.86
C VAL A 231 -32.95 4.28 5.89
N ASP A 232 -34.21 4.19 5.45
CA ASP A 232 -35.39 4.21 6.31
C ASP A 232 -36.11 2.85 6.33
N ALA A 233 -37.28 2.79 6.96
CA ALA A 233 -38.06 1.55 7.06
C ALA A 233 -38.61 1.06 5.69
N ASN A 234 -38.64 1.93 4.69
CA ASN A 234 -39.03 1.62 3.32
C ASN A 234 -37.80 1.29 2.44
N GLY A 235 -36.59 1.35 3.00
CA GLY A 235 -35.34 1.09 2.31
C GLY A 235 -34.65 2.39 1.86
N LEU A 236 -34.14 2.36 0.63
CA LEU A 236 -33.43 3.46 -0.01
C LEU A 236 -33.91 3.54 -1.46
N THR A 237 -34.33 4.72 -1.93
CA THR A 237 -34.65 4.91 -3.35
C THR A 237 -33.34 4.90 -4.16
N PRO A 238 -33.15 3.96 -5.12
CA PRO A 238 -31.95 3.92 -5.94
C PRO A 238 -31.85 5.15 -6.86
N ILE A 239 -30.63 5.61 -7.08
CA ILE A 239 -30.30 6.55 -8.16
C ILE A 239 -30.17 5.74 -9.45
N PHE A 240 -30.85 6.14 -10.52
CA PHE A 240 -30.70 5.55 -11.84
C PHE A 240 -29.98 6.51 -12.77
N ILE A 241 -28.81 6.11 -13.29
CA ILE A 241 -28.04 6.86 -14.29
C ILE A 241 -28.32 6.22 -15.66
N ASP A 242 -29.18 6.88 -16.42
CA ASP A 242 -29.80 6.39 -17.65
C ASP A 242 -28.96 6.71 -18.89
N GLN A 243 -28.89 5.75 -19.81
CA GLN A 243 -28.38 5.91 -21.16
C GLN A 243 -29.56 5.78 -22.16
N VAL A 244 -30.24 6.91 -22.38
CA VAL A 244 -31.53 6.92 -23.09
C VAL A 244 -31.40 6.51 -24.56
N ASP A 245 -30.28 6.81 -25.23
CA ASP A 245 -30.16 6.61 -26.68
C ASP A 245 -29.54 5.26 -27.09
N GLY A 246 -29.06 4.46 -26.11
CA GLY A 246 -28.46 3.15 -26.34
C GLY A 246 -27.23 3.17 -27.24
N THR A 247 -26.55 4.32 -27.39
CA THR A 247 -25.41 4.47 -28.30
C THR A 247 -24.09 3.92 -27.74
N GLY A 248 -24.06 3.50 -26.47
CA GLY A 248 -22.85 3.02 -25.79
C GLY A 248 -21.96 4.15 -25.24
N ALA A 249 -22.34 5.42 -25.40
CA ALA A 249 -21.72 6.57 -24.72
C ALA A 249 -22.67 7.14 -23.66
N GLY A 250 -22.14 7.57 -22.50
CA GLY A 250 -22.96 8.09 -21.40
C GLY A 250 -23.53 7.01 -20.49
N GLY A 251 -24.27 7.44 -19.46
CA GLY A 251 -24.60 6.59 -18.31
C GLY A 251 -23.43 6.44 -17.32
N ASP A 252 -22.34 7.20 -17.49
CA ASP A 252 -21.09 6.98 -16.77
C ASP A 252 -21.14 7.43 -15.31
N VAL A 253 -20.43 6.72 -14.44
CA VAL A 253 -20.29 7.07 -13.02
C VAL A 253 -18.82 7.28 -12.69
N VAL A 254 -18.49 8.45 -12.16
CA VAL A 254 -17.12 8.84 -11.80
C VAL A 254 -17.06 9.25 -10.33
N PHE A 255 -16.31 8.50 -9.54
CA PHE A 255 -15.88 8.88 -8.19
C PHE A 255 -14.40 9.28 -8.26
N ALA A 256 -14.09 10.54 -7.99
CA ALA A 256 -12.71 10.99 -7.90
C ALA A 256 -12.03 10.45 -6.64
N GLU A 257 -10.70 10.43 -6.62
CA GLU A 257 -9.93 10.13 -5.41
C GLU A 257 -10.33 11.07 -4.25
N GLY A 258 -10.71 10.48 -3.11
CA GLY A 258 -11.23 11.21 -1.95
C GLY A 258 -12.70 11.60 -2.05
N ALA A 259 -13.46 11.09 -3.03
CA ALA A 259 -14.92 11.12 -3.00
C ALA A 259 -15.42 10.29 -1.81
N LEU A 260 -16.46 10.79 -1.12
CA LEU A 260 -16.94 10.20 0.14
C LEU A 260 -18.36 9.63 0.02
N LEU A 261 -18.58 8.47 0.61
CA LEU A 261 -19.86 7.82 0.81
C LEU A 261 -20.25 7.91 2.29
N ASP A 262 -21.27 8.67 2.63
CA ASP A 262 -21.78 8.74 4.00
C ASP A 262 -23.06 7.90 4.10
N VAL A 263 -23.02 6.78 4.83
CA VAL A 263 -24.17 5.87 4.99
C VAL A 263 -24.65 5.86 6.44
N GLY A 264 -25.96 5.74 6.62
CA GLY A 264 -26.55 5.54 7.94
C GLY A 264 -28.04 5.24 7.90
N PHE A 265 -28.64 5.12 9.08
CA PHE A 265 -30.08 4.94 9.21
C PHE A 265 -30.79 6.25 9.60
N LEU A 266 -32.00 6.44 9.07
CA LEU A 266 -32.93 7.45 9.54
C LEU A 266 -33.67 7.01 10.79
N GLY A 267 -33.96 7.95 11.68
CA GLY A 267 -34.87 7.74 12.81
C GLY A 267 -34.40 6.72 13.86
N GLY A 268 -33.10 6.42 13.92
CA GLY A 268 -32.55 5.41 14.84
C GLY A 268 -32.96 3.98 14.48
N LEU A 269 -33.39 3.75 13.24
CA LEU A 269 -33.56 2.40 12.72
C LEU A 269 -32.22 1.65 12.77
N ASN A 270 -32.30 0.34 12.96
CA ASN A 270 -31.14 -0.55 12.91
C ASN A 270 -31.57 -1.77 12.08
N THR A 271 -31.93 -1.50 10.83
CA THR A 271 -32.40 -2.50 9.88
C THR A 271 -31.21 -3.05 9.13
N PHE A 272 -31.05 -4.36 9.07
CA PHE A 272 -29.95 -4.98 8.33
C PHE A 272 -30.41 -5.36 6.94
N GLY A 273 -29.52 -5.26 5.96
CA GLY A 273 -29.92 -5.46 4.59
C GLY A 273 -28.87 -5.06 3.59
N VAL A 274 -29.29 -5.20 2.34
CA VAL A 274 -28.52 -4.87 1.15
C VAL A 274 -29.41 -3.95 0.32
N TRP A 275 -28.88 -2.80 -0.09
CA TRP A 275 -29.60 -1.82 -0.89
C TRP A 275 -28.74 -1.41 -2.08
N ASP A 276 -29.36 -1.42 -3.25
CA ASP A 276 -28.75 -0.85 -4.45
C ASP A 276 -28.94 0.67 -4.37
N ALA A 277 -27.87 1.37 -4.04
CA ALA A 277 -27.90 2.81 -3.84
C ALA A 277 -27.91 3.57 -5.18
N MET A 278 -27.18 3.04 -6.16
CA MET A 278 -27.08 3.60 -7.49
C MET A 278 -26.93 2.48 -8.51
N GLN A 279 -27.61 2.62 -9.64
CA GLN A 279 -27.52 1.79 -10.82
C GLN A 279 -27.18 2.67 -12.02
N TRP A 280 -26.36 2.16 -12.93
CA TRP A 280 -25.95 2.89 -14.12
C TRP A 280 -25.82 1.98 -15.33
N GLU A 281 -26.01 2.56 -16.51
CA GLU A 281 -25.91 1.85 -17.79
C GLU A 281 -24.56 2.06 -18.50
N GLY A 282 -23.77 3.05 -18.05
CA GLY A 282 -22.45 3.36 -18.62
C GLY A 282 -21.28 2.71 -17.89
N ILE A 283 -20.14 3.41 -17.86
CA ILE A 283 -18.89 2.90 -17.28
C ILE A 283 -18.67 3.47 -15.88
N LEU A 284 -18.25 2.62 -14.95
CA LEU A 284 -17.72 3.02 -13.65
C LEU A 284 -16.24 3.41 -13.76
N THR A 285 -15.90 4.63 -13.35
CA THR A 285 -14.54 5.07 -13.02
C THR A 285 -14.46 5.32 -11.53
N ASP A 286 -13.91 4.36 -10.79
CA ASP A 286 -13.68 4.47 -9.35
C ASP A 286 -12.23 4.90 -9.08
N GLY A 287 -12.06 6.14 -8.61
CA GLY A 287 -10.80 6.69 -8.13
C GLY A 287 -10.50 6.39 -6.66
N GLY A 288 -11.28 5.51 -6.01
CA GLY A 288 -11.18 5.21 -4.59
C GLY A 288 -12.26 5.90 -3.78
N LEU A 289 -13.54 5.67 -4.12
CA LEU A 289 -14.66 6.00 -3.25
C LEU A 289 -14.39 5.41 -1.86
N ASP A 290 -14.47 6.25 -0.82
CA ASP A 290 -14.25 5.83 0.57
C ASP A 290 -15.44 6.23 1.43
N PHE A 291 -15.59 5.63 2.61
CA PHE A 291 -16.58 6.08 3.55
C PHE A 291 -16.24 7.47 4.12
N ALA A 292 -17.27 8.30 4.30
CA ALA A 292 -17.12 9.56 5.02
C ALA A 292 -16.70 9.32 6.47
N ALA A 293 -15.97 10.28 7.04
CA ALA A 293 -15.57 10.23 8.45
C ALA A 293 -16.81 10.12 9.36
N GLY A 294 -16.88 9.05 10.16
CA GLY A 294 -17.97 8.78 11.10
C GLY A 294 -18.88 7.62 10.71
N VAL A 295 -18.74 7.05 9.51
CA VAL A 295 -19.39 5.77 9.17
C VAL A 295 -18.77 4.64 9.99
N ASP A 296 -19.61 3.84 10.65
CA ASP A 296 -19.18 2.62 11.33
C ASP A 296 -18.94 1.52 10.29
N THR A 297 -17.69 1.34 9.88
CA THR A 297 -17.28 0.35 8.89
C THR A 297 -17.32 -1.09 9.41
N SER A 298 -17.57 -1.30 10.71
CA SER A 298 -17.90 -2.63 11.25
C SER A 298 -19.37 -3.00 11.01
N GLN A 299 -20.21 -1.99 10.79
CA GLN A 299 -21.62 -2.16 10.48
C GLN A 299 -21.89 -2.06 8.97
N TRP A 300 -21.18 -1.17 8.29
CA TRP A 300 -21.42 -0.85 6.88
C TRP A 300 -20.28 -1.29 5.98
N SER A 301 -20.66 -1.88 4.85
CA SER A 301 -19.78 -2.13 3.72
C SER A 301 -20.47 -1.67 2.44
N PHE A 302 -19.69 -1.43 1.38
CA PHE A 302 -20.24 -1.24 0.04
C PHE A 302 -19.41 -2.02 -0.97
N ALA A 303 -20.01 -2.27 -2.13
CA ALA A 303 -19.36 -2.92 -3.25
C ALA A 303 -19.91 -2.40 -4.56
N PHE A 304 -19.06 -2.37 -5.57
CA PHE A 304 -19.49 -2.25 -6.95
C PHE A 304 -19.76 -3.65 -7.50
N VAL A 305 -21.00 -3.91 -7.88
CA VAL A 305 -21.46 -5.24 -8.31
C VAL A 305 -22.03 -5.18 -9.71
N ASP A 306 -21.88 -6.28 -10.43
CA ASP A 306 -22.49 -6.51 -11.75
C ASP A 306 -23.82 -7.24 -11.56
N THR A 307 -24.94 -6.52 -11.67
CA THR A 307 -26.28 -7.07 -11.47
C THR A 307 -26.93 -7.54 -12.77
N THR A 308 -26.44 -7.06 -13.91
CA THR A 308 -26.93 -7.44 -15.25
C THR A 308 -26.11 -8.57 -15.89
N ALA A 309 -25.05 -9.04 -15.22
CA ALA A 309 -24.11 -10.04 -15.73
C ALA A 309 -23.39 -9.58 -17.01
N SER A 310 -23.13 -8.27 -17.11
CA SER A 310 -22.44 -7.64 -18.24
C SER A 310 -20.93 -7.89 -18.24
N GLY A 311 -20.37 -8.36 -17.13
CA GLY A 311 -18.94 -8.45 -16.85
C GLY A 311 -18.33 -7.13 -16.37
N GLN A 312 -19.13 -6.09 -16.14
CA GLN A 312 -18.73 -4.80 -15.57
C GLN A 312 -19.65 -4.47 -14.39
N ALA A 313 -19.12 -3.79 -13.37
CA ALA A 313 -19.99 -3.31 -12.31
C ALA A 313 -20.97 -2.27 -12.87
N ASP A 314 -22.25 -2.43 -12.52
CA ASP A 314 -23.37 -1.58 -12.95
C ASP A 314 -24.16 -1.03 -11.76
N THR A 315 -23.75 -1.38 -10.54
CA THR A 315 -24.48 -1.07 -9.31
C THR A 315 -23.53 -0.77 -8.16
N LEU A 316 -23.76 0.35 -7.46
CA LEU A 316 -23.20 0.63 -6.14
C LEU A 316 -24.17 0.07 -5.11
N ARG A 317 -23.73 -0.97 -4.43
CA ARG A 317 -24.50 -1.69 -3.42
C ARG A 317 -23.93 -1.37 -2.05
N ILE A 318 -24.79 -0.91 -1.14
CA ILE A 318 -24.45 -0.76 0.28
C ILE A 318 -25.06 -1.91 1.07
N GLN A 319 -24.38 -2.33 2.12
CA GLN A 319 -24.82 -3.38 3.02
C GLN A 319 -24.63 -2.94 4.46
N SER A 320 -25.63 -3.21 5.29
CA SER A 320 -25.51 -3.12 6.73
C SER A 320 -25.65 -4.50 7.35
N VAL A 321 -24.64 -4.89 8.13
CA VAL A 321 -24.64 -6.12 8.92
C VAL A 321 -24.90 -5.81 10.39
N ALA A 322 -25.61 -6.71 11.05
CA ALA A 322 -25.85 -6.62 12.47
C ALA A 322 -24.73 -7.23 13.27
N SER A 323 -24.48 -6.69 14.46
CA SER A 323 -23.89 -7.51 15.50
C SER A 323 -24.93 -8.48 16.07
N ASN A 324 -25.06 -9.67 15.51
CA ASN A 324 -26.07 -10.66 15.89
C ASN A 324 -25.51 -12.07 16.03
N ASP A 325 -26.20 -12.86 16.86
CA ASP A 325 -26.12 -14.32 16.79
C ASP A 325 -26.78 -14.79 15.49
N GLY A 326 -26.24 -15.83 14.86
CA GLY A 326 -26.83 -16.44 13.66
C GLY A 326 -26.83 -17.96 13.77
N THR A 327 -27.88 -18.61 13.27
CA THR A 327 -27.92 -20.08 13.15
C THR A 327 -27.79 -20.49 11.69
N TRP A 328 -26.76 -21.25 11.34
CA TRP A 328 -26.56 -21.77 10.00
C TRP A 328 -27.65 -22.80 9.66
N ILE A 329 -28.28 -22.67 8.49
CA ILE A 329 -29.37 -23.55 8.00
C ILE A 329 -29.00 -24.35 6.75
N ASP A 330 -27.85 -24.08 6.14
CA ASP A 330 -27.46 -24.75 4.90
C ASP A 330 -26.85 -26.14 5.12
N ALA A 331 -27.66 -27.16 4.81
CA ALA A 331 -27.27 -28.56 4.81
C ALA A 331 -26.59 -29.03 3.50
N THR A 332 -26.47 -28.17 2.48
CA THR A 332 -25.87 -28.54 1.19
C THR A 332 -24.35 -28.63 1.25
N ASN A 333 -23.76 -29.28 0.24
CA ASN A 333 -22.36 -29.72 0.23
C ASN A 333 -21.42 -28.80 -0.56
N SER A 334 -21.89 -27.65 -1.04
CA SER A 334 -21.04 -26.67 -1.73
C SER A 334 -20.31 -25.78 -0.72
N ALA A 335 -19.11 -25.33 -1.09
CA ALA A 335 -18.46 -24.17 -0.48
C ALA A 335 -19.42 -22.98 -0.57
N VAL A 336 -19.53 -22.23 0.52
CA VAL A 336 -20.52 -21.17 0.68
C VAL A 336 -19.94 -20.08 1.58
N SER A 337 -20.20 -18.84 1.18
CA SER A 337 -19.75 -17.66 1.91
C SER A 337 -20.42 -17.54 3.28
N TRP A 338 -19.65 -17.20 4.31
CA TRP A 338 -20.16 -16.81 5.64
C TRP A 338 -21.18 -15.68 5.56
N THR A 339 -21.03 -14.76 4.60
CA THR A 339 -21.92 -13.60 4.45
C THR A 339 -23.20 -13.89 3.66
N ASP A 340 -23.40 -15.12 3.20
CA ASP A 340 -24.63 -15.50 2.50
C ASP A 340 -25.79 -15.62 3.50
N HIS A 341 -26.59 -14.56 3.58
CA HIS A 341 -27.78 -14.47 4.45
C HIS A 341 -28.76 -15.63 4.24
N SER A 342 -28.84 -16.21 3.04
CA SER A 342 -29.73 -17.34 2.77
C SER A 342 -29.32 -18.62 3.51
N LYS A 343 -28.09 -18.65 4.03
CA LYS A 343 -27.51 -19.75 4.80
C LYS A 343 -27.72 -19.60 6.29
N TRP A 344 -28.33 -18.50 6.75
CA TRP A 344 -28.63 -18.26 8.15
C TRP A 344 -30.13 -18.24 8.42
N SER A 345 -30.55 -18.75 9.57
CA SER A 345 -31.92 -18.69 10.08
C SER A 345 -32.38 -17.25 10.13
N ASP A 346 -33.55 -16.97 9.56
CA ASP A 346 -34.14 -15.63 9.52
C ASP A 346 -33.24 -14.57 8.86
N GLY A 347 -32.28 -14.99 8.01
CA GLY A 347 -31.35 -14.09 7.31
C GLY A 347 -30.28 -13.46 8.20
N THR A 348 -30.18 -13.89 9.47
CA THR A 348 -29.31 -13.25 10.46
C THR A 348 -27.91 -13.85 10.43
N VAL A 349 -26.99 -13.18 9.74
CA VAL A 349 -25.57 -13.55 9.69
C VAL A 349 -24.96 -13.38 11.09
N ALA A 350 -24.24 -14.39 11.56
CA ALA A 350 -23.51 -14.27 12.82
C ALA A 350 -22.29 -13.36 12.63
N TYR A 351 -22.28 -12.22 13.32
CA TYR A 351 -21.22 -11.23 13.21
C TYR A 351 -21.14 -10.37 14.48
N GLY A 352 -19.94 -9.94 14.84
CA GLY A 352 -19.66 -9.00 15.92
C GLY A 352 -19.20 -9.62 17.24
N SER A 353 -18.67 -8.76 18.11
CA SER A 353 -18.09 -9.15 19.39
C SER A 353 -19.14 -9.77 20.32
N GLY A 354 -18.84 -10.95 20.85
CA GLY A 354 -19.67 -11.68 21.80
C GLY A 354 -20.86 -12.41 21.17
N LYS A 355 -20.94 -12.42 19.83
CA LYS A 355 -22.01 -13.05 19.09
C LYS A 355 -21.70 -14.48 18.69
N THR A 356 -22.74 -15.26 18.47
CA THR A 356 -22.69 -16.72 18.29
C THR A 356 -23.06 -17.12 16.88
N ALA A 357 -22.14 -17.77 16.17
CA ALA A 357 -22.38 -18.55 14.97
C ALA A 357 -22.73 -19.99 15.35
N LEU A 358 -24.00 -20.38 15.17
CA LEU A 358 -24.52 -21.69 15.54
C LEU A 358 -24.70 -22.57 14.29
N PHE A 359 -23.84 -23.55 14.10
CA PHE A 359 -23.91 -24.58 13.06
C PHE A 359 -24.54 -25.87 13.61
N GLU A 360 -25.87 -25.88 13.84
CA GLU A 360 -26.63 -27.06 14.31
C GLU A 360 -27.33 -27.79 13.15
N LEU A 361 -26.59 -28.58 12.37
CA LEU A 361 -27.13 -29.24 11.18
C LEU A 361 -26.65 -30.67 11.00
N ASN A 362 -27.49 -31.49 10.36
CA ASN A 362 -27.13 -32.83 9.91
C ASN A 362 -26.51 -32.75 8.51
N HIS A 363 -25.18 -32.59 8.44
CA HIS A 363 -24.50 -32.47 7.16
C HIS A 363 -24.49 -33.80 6.39
N THR A 364 -24.64 -33.75 5.06
CA THR A 364 -24.57 -34.95 4.19
C THR A 364 -23.19 -35.24 3.60
N THR A 365 -22.25 -34.31 3.68
CA THR A 365 -20.81 -34.49 3.46
C THR A 365 -20.02 -33.53 4.36
N GLY A 366 -18.69 -33.50 4.25
CA GLY A 366 -17.91 -32.39 4.81
C GLY A 366 -18.38 -31.05 4.24
N LYS A 367 -18.25 -29.99 5.03
CA LYS A 367 -18.70 -28.63 4.69
C LYS A 367 -17.51 -27.68 4.69
N VAL A 368 -17.47 -26.78 3.71
CA VAL A 368 -16.52 -25.67 3.65
C VAL A 368 -17.30 -24.36 3.75
N VAL A 369 -16.88 -23.48 4.66
CA VAL A 369 -17.43 -22.14 4.87
C VAL A 369 -16.34 -21.13 4.57
N ASP A 370 -16.55 -20.34 3.52
CA ASP A 370 -15.56 -19.39 3.03
C ASP A 370 -15.74 -18.04 3.72
N LEU A 371 -14.65 -17.44 4.16
CA LEU A 371 -14.64 -16.06 4.65
C LEU A 371 -14.27 -15.12 3.50
N PRO A 372 -15.21 -14.33 2.94
CA PRO A 372 -14.90 -13.37 1.87
C PRO A 372 -14.22 -12.10 2.39
N THR A 373 -14.31 -11.86 3.70
CA THR A 373 -13.76 -10.70 4.42
C THR A 373 -13.47 -11.10 5.87
N ASP A 374 -12.86 -10.22 6.63
CA ASP A 374 -12.61 -10.42 8.06
C ASP A 374 -13.93 -10.54 8.83
N ILE A 375 -14.09 -11.62 9.58
CA ILE A 375 -15.29 -11.87 10.39
C ILE A 375 -14.95 -11.67 11.85
N VAL A 376 -15.57 -10.68 12.49
CA VAL A 376 -15.57 -10.56 13.95
C VAL A 376 -16.61 -11.49 14.52
N ILE A 377 -16.25 -12.38 15.44
CA ILE A 377 -17.21 -13.29 16.08
C ILE A 377 -16.80 -13.61 17.51
N GLY A 378 -17.77 -13.83 18.40
CA GLY A 378 -17.51 -14.25 19.77
C GLY A 378 -17.51 -15.76 19.94
N THR A 379 -18.54 -16.43 19.45
CA THR A 379 -18.74 -17.87 19.65
C THR A 379 -18.99 -18.55 18.31
N ILE A 380 -18.36 -19.68 18.07
CA ILE A 380 -18.68 -20.63 17.02
C ILE A 380 -19.12 -21.92 17.71
N ARG A 381 -20.31 -22.41 17.38
CA ARG A 381 -20.85 -23.67 17.89
C ARG A 381 -21.19 -24.58 16.74
N TYR A 382 -20.43 -25.64 16.56
CA TYR A 382 -20.66 -26.67 15.58
C TYR A 382 -21.26 -27.91 16.23
N ARG A 383 -22.37 -28.41 15.70
CA ARG A 383 -23.02 -29.64 16.16
C ARG A 383 -23.61 -30.38 14.99
N ASP A 384 -23.01 -31.52 14.67
CA ASP A 384 -23.61 -32.49 13.76
C ASP A 384 -24.53 -33.43 14.55
N ASN A 385 -25.85 -33.36 14.36
CA ASN A 385 -26.81 -34.26 15.03
C ASN A 385 -26.97 -35.61 14.28
N GLY A 386 -26.20 -35.85 13.21
CA GLY A 386 -26.27 -37.04 12.37
C GLY A 386 -25.35 -38.17 12.83
N GLU A 387 -25.65 -39.40 12.38
CA GLU A 387 -24.90 -40.62 12.72
C GLU A 387 -23.56 -40.79 11.96
N VAL A 388 -23.17 -39.87 11.08
CA VAL A 388 -22.07 -40.07 10.11
C VAL A 388 -20.93 -39.05 10.27
N ASN A 389 -19.69 -39.57 10.26
CA ASN A 389 -18.41 -38.87 10.41
C ASN A 389 -18.16 -37.74 9.40
N ARG A 390 -18.61 -36.50 9.64
CA ARG A 390 -18.37 -35.37 8.71
C ARG A 390 -17.81 -34.15 9.42
N SER A 391 -16.79 -33.52 8.82
CA SER A 391 -16.10 -32.36 9.39
C SER A 391 -16.57 -31.06 8.72
N MET A 392 -16.53 -29.96 9.46
CA MET A 392 -16.67 -28.61 8.91
C MET A 392 -15.27 -27.99 8.73
N VAL A 393 -15.06 -27.23 7.68
CA VAL A 393 -13.85 -26.43 7.43
C VAL A 393 -14.31 -24.98 7.31
N ILE A 394 -13.70 -24.09 8.09
CA ILE A 394 -13.79 -22.65 7.88
C ILE A 394 -12.48 -22.25 7.20
N GLU A 395 -12.55 -21.72 5.98
CA GLU A 395 -11.37 -21.33 5.21
C GLU A 395 -11.45 -19.88 4.75
N SER A 396 -10.30 -19.34 4.36
CA SER A 396 -10.21 -18.00 3.81
C SER A 396 -10.16 -18.06 2.29
N ALA A 397 -11.02 -17.28 1.61
CA ALA A 397 -10.97 -17.12 0.16
C ALA A 397 -9.84 -16.17 -0.30
N ASN A 398 -9.50 -15.14 0.51
CA ASN A 398 -8.67 -13.99 0.08
C ASN A 398 -7.67 -13.50 1.15
N GLY A 399 -7.16 -14.38 2.01
CA GLY A 399 -6.32 -14.01 3.17
C GLY A 399 -7.11 -13.42 4.36
N SER A 400 -8.43 -13.57 4.34
CA SER A 400 -9.37 -13.13 5.37
C SER A 400 -9.05 -13.74 6.74
N LYS A 401 -9.43 -13.05 7.81
CA LYS A 401 -9.21 -13.50 9.20
C LYS A 401 -10.53 -13.79 9.91
N LEU A 402 -10.45 -14.65 10.92
CA LEU A 402 -11.52 -14.84 11.89
C LEU A 402 -11.11 -14.15 13.20
N ILE A 403 -11.67 -12.98 13.45
CA ILE A 403 -11.36 -12.13 14.59
C ILE A 403 -12.21 -12.57 15.79
N MET A 404 -11.60 -13.33 16.70
CA MET A 404 -12.21 -13.85 17.91
C MET A 404 -12.34 -12.74 18.95
N ALA A 405 -13.54 -12.19 19.10
CA ALA A 405 -13.85 -11.08 20.00
C ALA A 405 -15.10 -11.36 20.84
N ALA A 406 -15.01 -11.23 22.17
CA ALA A 406 -16.18 -11.30 23.03
C ALA A 406 -16.26 -10.14 24.00
N THR A 407 -17.47 -9.87 24.49
CA THR A 407 -17.79 -8.73 25.35
C THR A 407 -17.52 -9.02 26.82
N ASN A 408 -17.83 -10.23 27.28
CA ASN A 408 -17.86 -10.57 28.71
C ASN A 408 -17.19 -11.92 29.05
N SER A 409 -16.73 -12.68 28.06
CA SER A 409 -16.13 -14.00 28.23
C SER A 409 -15.00 -14.19 27.23
N ALA A 410 -14.20 -15.26 27.34
CA ALA A 410 -13.36 -15.66 26.22
C ALA A 410 -14.28 -16.00 25.01
N PRO A 411 -13.93 -15.56 23.80
CA PRO A 411 -14.47 -16.15 22.58
C PRO A 411 -14.45 -17.68 22.64
N LEU A 412 -15.44 -18.36 22.06
CA LEU A 412 -15.59 -19.81 22.15
C LEU A 412 -15.62 -20.44 20.76
N ILE A 413 -14.83 -21.47 20.51
CA ILE A 413 -15.06 -22.42 19.41
C ILE A 413 -15.44 -23.73 20.06
N TRP A 414 -16.65 -24.18 19.80
CA TRP A 414 -17.23 -25.39 20.35
C TRP A 414 -17.65 -26.29 19.21
N ALA A 415 -17.26 -27.55 19.26
CA ALA A 415 -17.76 -28.59 18.38
C ALA A 415 -18.52 -29.64 19.20
N ARG A 416 -19.38 -30.44 18.57
CA ARG A 416 -19.98 -31.63 19.19
C ARG A 416 -20.17 -32.70 18.14
N ASN A 417 -19.85 -33.93 18.52
CA ASN A 417 -19.90 -35.14 17.70
C ASN A 417 -18.85 -35.25 16.58
N LYS A 418 -18.29 -34.14 16.06
CA LYS A 418 -17.33 -34.10 14.94
C LYS A 418 -16.29 -32.98 14.99
N ASP A 419 -15.29 -33.10 14.13
CA ASP A 419 -14.16 -32.18 13.96
C ASP A 419 -14.61 -30.90 13.23
N ILE A 420 -14.38 -29.73 13.82
CA ILE A 420 -14.34 -28.45 13.10
C ILE A 420 -12.88 -28.12 12.79
N THR A 421 -12.58 -27.93 11.51
CA THR A 421 -11.28 -27.43 11.02
C THR A 421 -11.37 -25.93 10.83
N VAL A 422 -10.48 -25.19 11.47
CA VAL A 422 -10.30 -23.76 11.26
C VAL A 422 -9.05 -23.58 10.43
N ASP A 423 -9.25 -23.46 9.12
CA ASP A 423 -8.24 -23.24 8.09
C ASP A 423 -8.19 -21.76 7.68
N VAL A 424 -8.26 -20.90 8.70
CA VAL A 424 -8.19 -19.45 8.59
C VAL A 424 -7.46 -18.90 9.82
N VAL A 425 -6.72 -17.80 9.66
CA VAL A 425 -6.00 -17.17 10.77
C VAL A 425 -7.00 -16.67 11.81
N LEU A 426 -6.90 -17.20 13.04
CA LEU A 426 -7.57 -16.65 14.20
C LEU A 426 -6.79 -15.43 14.71
N ALA A 427 -7.47 -14.30 14.86
CA ALA A 427 -6.90 -13.06 15.38
C ALA A 427 -7.73 -12.52 16.55
N GLY A 428 -7.19 -11.60 17.35
CA GLY A 428 -7.93 -10.93 18.42
C GLY A 428 -7.14 -10.75 19.71
N THR A 429 -7.62 -9.90 20.61
CA THR A 429 -6.95 -9.63 21.89
C THR A 429 -7.51 -10.46 23.06
N ASN A 430 -8.62 -11.16 22.85
CA ASN A 430 -9.25 -11.96 23.89
C ASN A 430 -8.66 -13.38 23.93
N GLY A 431 -8.91 -14.07 25.04
CA GLY A 431 -8.63 -15.50 25.17
C GLY A 431 -9.46 -16.34 24.21
N LEU A 432 -9.13 -17.63 24.07
CA LEU A 432 -9.89 -18.52 23.21
C LEU A 432 -10.32 -19.75 23.98
N GLU A 433 -11.61 -19.89 24.21
CA GLU A 433 -12.18 -21.12 24.73
C GLU A 433 -12.37 -22.11 23.57
N LEU A 434 -11.75 -23.28 23.67
CA LEU A 434 -11.90 -24.39 22.74
C LEU A 434 -12.63 -25.52 23.45
N ALA A 435 -13.64 -26.07 22.81
CA ALA A 435 -14.38 -27.17 23.39
C ALA A 435 -14.70 -28.21 22.32
N SER A 436 -14.29 -29.44 22.62
CA SER A 436 -14.50 -30.64 21.80
C SER A 436 -13.57 -30.76 20.58
N SER A 437 -13.93 -31.58 19.58
CA SER A 437 -13.08 -31.98 18.45
C SER A 437 -12.80 -30.80 17.48
N ILE A 438 -11.64 -30.16 17.59
CA ILE A 438 -11.27 -28.95 16.82
C ILE A 438 -9.92 -29.19 16.16
N ILE A 439 -9.74 -28.77 14.91
CA ILE A 439 -8.47 -28.81 14.18
C ILE A 439 -8.09 -27.38 13.84
N LEU A 440 -6.96 -26.90 14.35
CA LEU A 440 -6.39 -25.61 13.96
C LEU A 440 -5.32 -25.84 12.88
N LYS A 441 -5.36 -25.03 11.82
CA LYS A 441 -4.49 -25.17 10.63
C LYS A 441 -3.71 -23.93 10.24
N GLN A 442 -3.64 -22.92 11.10
CA GLN A 442 -3.09 -21.63 10.71
C GLN A 442 -2.29 -21.02 11.85
N ARG A 443 -1.28 -20.21 11.48
CA ARG A 443 -0.51 -19.42 12.44
C ARG A 443 -1.40 -18.34 13.05
N ASN A 444 -2.00 -18.67 14.19
CA ASN A 444 -2.95 -17.81 14.85
C ASN A 444 -2.23 -16.64 15.55
N THR A 445 -2.88 -15.48 15.61
CA THR A 445 -2.27 -14.20 16.06
C THR A 445 -2.99 -13.60 17.27
N TYR A 446 -3.85 -14.36 17.94
CA TYR A 446 -4.52 -13.89 19.15
C TYR A 446 -3.62 -13.96 20.40
N SER A 447 -3.87 -13.10 21.39
CA SER A 447 -2.97 -12.88 22.53
C SER A 447 -3.53 -13.25 23.92
N GLY A 448 -4.83 -13.49 24.08
CA GLY A 448 -5.39 -13.90 25.37
C GLY A 448 -5.33 -15.42 25.59
N THR A 449 -5.39 -15.87 26.85
CA THR A 449 -5.31 -17.30 27.26
C THR A 449 -6.28 -18.21 26.49
N THR A 450 -5.74 -19.31 25.93
CA THR A 450 -6.52 -20.42 25.38
C THR A 450 -7.00 -21.33 26.51
N THR A 451 -8.29 -21.68 26.56
CA THR A 451 -8.88 -22.62 27.53
C THR A 451 -9.55 -23.78 26.82
N ILE A 452 -9.08 -25.02 27.01
CA ILE A 452 -9.68 -26.24 26.46
C ILE A 452 -10.62 -26.86 27.50
N ARG A 453 -11.95 -26.80 27.34
CA ARG A 453 -12.91 -27.19 28.41
C ARG A 453 -13.38 -28.65 28.45
N ASP A 454 -13.31 -29.40 27.36
CA ASP A 454 -14.09 -30.65 27.23
C ASP A 454 -13.22 -31.92 27.37
N ALA A 455 -13.58 -32.81 28.30
CA ALA A 455 -12.90 -34.09 28.55
C ALA A 455 -13.12 -35.16 27.46
N SER A 456 -14.04 -34.92 26.51
CA SER A 456 -14.45 -35.91 25.51
C SER A 456 -14.01 -35.62 24.07
N GLY A 457 -13.57 -34.40 23.77
CA GLY A 457 -13.12 -34.05 22.43
C GLY A 457 -11.64 -33.70 22.39
N THR A 458 -11.12 -33.66 21.17
CA THR A 458 -9.70 -33.54 20.90
C THR A 458 -9.43 -32.26 20.13
N VAL A 459 -8.74 -31.30 20.74
CA VAL A 459 -8.14 -30.21 19.97
C VAL A 459 -6.87 -30.77 19.33
N LYS A 460 -6.79 -30.70 18.00
CA LYS A 460 -5.64 -31.03 17.17
C LYS A 460 -5.08 -29.75 16.59
N THR A 461 -3.77 -29.69 16.53
CA THR A 461 -3.02 -28.63 15.88
C THR A 461 -2.37 -29.22 14.64
N THR A 462 -1.92 -28.43 13.69
CA THR A 462 -1.17 -28.88 12.52
C THR A 462 -0.04 -27.93 12.13
N TYR A 463 0.06 -26.75 12.76
CA TYR A 463 1.11 -25.77 12.49
C TYR A 463 1.74 -25.21 13.79
N PRO A 464 3.01 -24.77 13.71
CA PRO A 464 3.60 -23.95 14.75
C PRO A 464 2.77 -22.69 15.03
N GLY A 465 2.47 -22.41 16.30
CA GLY A 465 1.70 -21.22 16.71
C GLY A 465 0.18 -21.33 16.58
N ASP A 466 -0.38 -22.54 16.49
CA ASP A 466 -1.84 -22.73 16.45
C ASP A 466 -2.56 -22.18 17.71
N PHE A 467 -1.90 -22.06 18.86
CA PHE A 467 -2.48 -21.40 20.04
C PHE A 467 -2.13 -19.90 20.16
N GLY A 468 -1.60 -19.29 19.10
CA GLY A 468 -1.16 -17.90 19.12
C GLY A 468 -0.04 -17.64 20.14
N ALA A 469 0.04 -16.42 20.64
CA ALA A 469 1.03 -16.01 21.63
C ALA A 469 0.58 -16.26 23.08
N SER A 470 -0.42 -17.13 23.29
CA SER A 470 -1.20 -17.19 24.52
C SER A 470 -0.84 -18.33 25.46
N ASP A 471 -1.12 -18.14 26.76
CA ASP A 471 -1.15 -19.21 27.76
C ASP A 471 -2.19 -20.29 27.40
N LEU A 472 -1.95 -21.54 27.81
CA LEU A 472 -2.86 -22.66 27.60
C LEU A 472 -3.37 -23.24 28.91
N THR A 473 -4.68 -23.25 29.10
CA THR A 473 -5.36 -23.95 30.18
C THR A 473 -6.13 -25.14 29.61
N VAL A 474 -5.93 -26.33 30.13
CA VAL A 474 -6.57 -27.58 29.72
C VAL A 474 -7.40 -28.10 30.88
N LEU A 475 -8.72 -28.10 30.72
CA LEU A 475 -9.70 -28.72 31.63
C LEU A 475 -10.13 -30.11 31.13
N GLY A 476 -9.79 -30.45 29.89
CA GLY A 476 -10.24 -31.65 29.19
C GLY A 476 -9.09 -32.42 28.53
N SER A 477 -9.32 -32.93 27.31
CA SER A 477 -8.29 -33.65 26.56
C SER A 477 -7.77 -32.85 25.37
N VAL A 478 -6.45 -32.81 25.17
CA VAL A 478 -5.81 -32.17 24.00
C VAL A 478 -4.86 -33.15 23.33
N TYR A 479 -4.84 -33.17 22.00
CA TYR A 479 -3.89 -33.96 21.22
C TYR A 479 -2.96 -33.01 20.48
N VAL A 480 -1.68 -33.09 20.81
CA VAL A 480 -0.65 -32.28 20.17
C VAL A 480 0.21 -33.18 19.31
N ASP A 481 0.29 -32.87 18.02
CA ASP A 481 1.06 -33.62 17.01
C ASP A 481 2.26 -32.84 16.47
N HIS A 482 2.52 -31.63 16.96
CA HIS A 482 3.62 -30.74 16.54
C HIS A 482 4.34 -30.14 17.75
N SER A 483 5.63 -29.83 17.60
CA SER A 483 6.51 -29.45 18.72
C SER A 483 6.56 -27.95 19.05
N GLN A 484 5.78 -27.13 18.33
CA GLN A 484 5.82 -25.65 18.41
C GLN A 484 4.42 -25.03 18.54
N VAL A 485 3.50 -25.75 19.18
CA VAL A 485 2.11 -25.29 19.27
C VAL A 485 1.92 -24.11 20.22
N LEU A 486 2.77 -24.03 21.24
CA LEU A 486 2.84 -22.91 22.17
C LEU A 486 4.10 -22.10 21.93
N VAL A 487 4.01 -20.79 22.12
CA VAL A 487 5.19 -19.93 22.24
C VAL A 487 5.96 -20.29 23.52
N PRO A 488 7.30 -20.26 23.53
CA PRO A 488 8.08 -20.66 24.71
C PRO A 488 7.80 -19.85 25.98
N SER A 489 7.23 -18.65 25.84
CA SER A 489 6.81 -17.78 26.95
C SER A 489 5.46 -18.17 27.56
N ALA A 490 4.68 -19.05 26.93
CA ALA A 490 3.36 -19.45 27.41
C ALA A 490 3.44 -20.36 28.64
N THR A 491 2.51 -20.18 29.57
CA THR A 491 2.26 -21.13 30.66
C THR A 491 1.25 -22.20 30.24
N LEU A 492 1.40 -23.40 30.77
CA LEU A 492 0.48 -24.52 30.58
C LEU A 492 -0.15 -24.91 31.94
N MET A 493 -1.46 -25.00 31.99
CA MET A 493 -2.19 -25.46 33.17
C MET A 493 -3.05 -26.67 32.79
N LEU A 494 -2.90 -27.81 33.47
CA LEU A 494 -3.80 -28.96 33.39
C LEU A 494 -4.56 -29.09 34.72
N GLU A 495 -5.88 -29.01 34.64
CA GLU A 495 -6.78 -29.15 35.79
C GLU A 495 -7.16 -30.61 36.05
N THR A 496 -7.89 -30.86 37.13
CA THR A 496 -8.17 -32.23 37.58
C THR A 496 -8.97 -33.04 36.58
N GLY A 497 -8.34 -34.10 36.08
CA GLY A 497 -8.88 -34.98 35.05
C GLY A 497 -8.57 -34.56 33.62
N ALA A 498 -7.84 -33.46 33.42
CA ALA A 498 -7.33 -33.08 32.11
C ALA A 498 -6.19 -34.00 31.67
N THR A 499 -6.17 -34.34 30.37
CA THR A 499 -5.09 -35.13 29.78
C THR A 499 -4.56 -34.47 28.51
N MET A 500 -3.27 -34.60 28.26
CA MET A 500 -2.63 -34.13 27.06
C MET A 500 -1.93 -35.32 26.39
N GLU A 501 -2.43 -35.71 25.22
CA GLU A 501 -1.81 -36.72 24.39
C GLU A 501 -0.75 -36.06 23.51
N LEU A 502 0.49 -36.47 23.74
CA LEU A 502 1.68 -36.02 23.04
C LEU A 502 1.93 -37.01 21.89
N GLY A 503 1.24 -36.76 20.78
CA GLY A 503 1.06 -37.62 19.61
C GLY A 503 2.22 -37.61 18.61
N PHE A 504 3.46 -37.57 19.10
CA PHE A 504 4.67 -37.50 18.28
C PHE A 504 5.03 -38.88 17.69
N ALA A 505 4.19 -39.39 16.80
CA ALA A 505 4.42 -40.66 16.13
C ALA A 505 5.39 -40.48 14.94
N GLY A 506 6.69 -40.58 15.20
CA GLY A 506 7.66 -40.95 14.15
C GLY A 506 8.41 -39.81 13.45
N VAL A 507 8.61 -38.67 14.10
CA VAL A 507 9.50 -37.61 13.59
C VAL A 507 10.71 -37.41 14.51
N LEU A 508 11.49 -38.46 14.78
CA LEU A 508 12.90 -38.30 15.15
C LEU A 508 13.74 -39.48 14.62
N PRO A 509 14.68 -39.26 13.69
CA PRO A 509 15.89 -40.05 13.60
C PRO A 509 16.89 -39.58 14.69
N ALA A 510 17.20 -40.48 15.63
CA ALA A 510 18.49 -40.60 16.33
C ALA A 510 19.10 -39.45 17.18
N GLU A 511 18.47 -38.29 17.37
CA GLU A 511 19.01 -37.24 18.25
C GLU A 511 18.28 -37.18 19.60
N ALA A 512 19.00 -37.41 20.68
CA ALA A 512 18.52 -37.30 22.05
C ALA A 512 18.51 -35.82 22.49
N ASP A 513 17.46 -35.40 23.22
CA ASP A 513 17.25 -34.08 23.86
C ASP A 513 16.31 -33.06 23.16
N PHE A 514 15.33 -33.51 22.39
CA PHE A 514 14.15 -32.67 22.11
C PHE A 514 13.01 -33.07 23.04
N ALA A 515 12.69 -32.19 24.00
CA ALA A 515 11.35 -32.22 24.57
C ALA A 515 10.38 -31.66 23.55
N ASP A 516 9.20 -32.26 23.48
CA ASP A 516 8.24 -31.98 22.42
C ASP A 516 7.37 -30.74 22.67
N LEU A 517 7.42 -30.16 23.87
CA LEU A 517 6.73 -28.90 24.18
C LEU A 517 7.51 -28.08 25.23
N PHE A 518 7.76 -26.79 24.95
CA PHE A 518 8.39 -25.87 25.89
C PHE A 518 7.37 -24.89 26.47
N VAL A 519 7.35 -24.75 27.80
CA VAL A 519 6.46 -23.81 28.52
C VAL A 519 7.22 -23.07 29.62
N SER A 520 6.84 -21.81 29.84
CA SER A 520 7.44 -20.94 30.88
C SER A 520 7.02 -21.33 32.30
N GLY A 521 5.94 -22.10 32.42
CA GLY A 521 5.44 -22.67 33.66
C GLY A 521 4.43 -23.78 33.37
N LEU A 522 4.37 -24.78 34.25
CA LEU A 522 3.38 -25.85 34.23
C LEU A 522 2.65 -25.88 35.55
N THR A 523 1.33 -25.97 35.52
CA THR A 523 0.50 -26.18 36.70
C THR A 523 -0.31 -27.45 36.51
N LEU A 524 -0.23 -28.40 37.44
CA LEU A 524 -1.01 -29.64 37.44
C LEU A 524 -1.91 -29.63 38.68
N ASP A 525 -3.22 -29.68 38.53
CA ASP A 525 -4.20 -29.64 39.63
C ASP A 525 -4.01 -28.46 40.60
N GLY A 526 -3.78 -27.27 40.03
CA GLY A 526 -3.50 -26.05 40.81
C GLY A 526 -2.14 -26.06 41.51
N VAL A 527 -1.31 -27.10 41.31
CA VAL A 527 0.05 -27.18 41.83
C VAL A 527 1.03 -26.79 40.74
N ALA A 528 1.64 -25.61 40.92
CA ALA A 528 2.76 -25.18 40.09
C ALA A 528 3.89 -26.22 40.19
N GLN A 529 4.27 -26.74 39.03
CA GLN A 529 5.34 -27.70 38.89
C GLN A 529 6.68 -26.94 38.86
N PRO A 530 7.73 -27.47 39.50
CA PRO A 530 9.06 -26.91 39.37
C PRO A 530 9.59 -27.06 37.93
N ASP A 531 10.72 -26.42 37.66
CA ASP A 531 11.43 -26.63 36.40
C ASP A 531 11.79 -28.12 36.24
N GLY A 532 11.53 -28.71 35.07
CA GLY A 532 11.72 -30.14 34.83
C GLY A 532 11.14 -30.67 33.53
N VAL A 533 11.27 -31.99 33.33
CA VAL A 533 10.70 -32.73 32.20
C VAL A 533 9.49 -33.55 32.67
N TYR A 534 8.38 -33.41 31.97
CA TYR A 534 7.08 -33.99 32.32
C TYR A 534 6.57 -34.80 31.14
N SER A 535 6.08 -36.02 31.37
CA SER A 535 5.68 -36.93 30.30
C SER A 535 4.73 -37.99 30.81
N ALA A 536 4.23 -38.85 29.93
CA ALA A 536 3.37 -39.96 30.33
C ALA A 536 4.09 -40.94 31.29
N SER A 537 5.42 -40.99 31.30
CA SER A 537 6.18 -41.84 32.22
C SER A 537 6.29 -41.25 33.62
N THR A 538 6.39 -39.93 33.75
CA THR A 538 6.53 -39.23 35.04
C THR A 538 5.18 -38.84 35.63
N HIS A 539 4.21 -38.50 34.79
CA HIS A 539 2.90 -37.98 35.17
C HIS A 539 1.77 -38.62 34.30
N PRO A 540 1.58 -39.95 34.37
CA PRO A 540 0.61 -40.69 33.56
C PRO A 540 -0.85 -40.29 33.78
N ALA A 541 -1.14 -39.54 34.84
CA ALA A 541 -2.47 -39.01 35.11
C ALA A 541 -2.82 -37.80 34.22
N TYR A 542 -1.82 -37.10 33.68
CA TYR A 542 -1.98 -35.86 32.91
C TYR A 542 -1.47 -35.98 31.48
N PHE A 543 -0.58 -36.93 31.19
CA PHE A 543 0.01 -37.07 29.85
C PHE A 543 -0.17 -38.49 29.30
N ALA A 544 -0.38 -38.56 27.99
CA ALA A 544 -0.40 -39.78 27.19
C ALA A 544 0.50 -39.61 25.95
N GLY A 545 0.73 -40.68 25.19
CA GLY A 545 1.62 -40.65 24.03
C GLY A 545 3.10 -40.83 24.39
N THR A 546 3.98 -40.51 23.46
CA THR A 546 5.43 -40.75 23.58
C THR A 546 6.24 -39.50 23.87
N GLY A 547 5.61 -38.32 23.89
CA GLY A 547 6.34 -37.06 24.04
C GLY A 547 6.56 -36.55 25.46
N GLU A 548 7.28 -35.44 25.55
CA GLU A 548 7.71 -34.77 26.78
C GLU A 548 7.43 -33.25 26.76
N ILE A 549 7.18 -32.68 27.93
CA ILE A 549 7.02 -31.24 28.20
C ILE A 549 8.19 -30.78 29.06
N VAL A 550 8.89 -29.74 28.63
CA VAL A 550 9.92 -29.06 29.42
C VAL A 550 9.36 -27.77 30.01
N VAL A 551 9.39 -27.73 31.34
CA VAL A 551 9.03 -26.58 32.16
C VAL A 551 10.31 -25.92 32.59
N ARG A 552 10.47 -24.65 32.24
CA ARG A 552 11.57 -23.83 32.72
C ARG A 552 11.12 -22.39 32.70
N PRO A 553 11.55 -21.53 33.64
CA PRO A 553 11.20 -20.13 33.60
C PRO A 553 11.74 -19.63 32.27
N PHE A 554 10.94 -18.84 31.57
CA PHE A 554 11.47 -18.08 30.46
C PHE A 554 12.47 -17.08 31.05
N ARG A 555 13.69 -17.55 31.28
CA ARG A 555 14.86 -16.72 31.40
C ARG A 555 15.19 -16.37 29.96
N ASP A 556 15.43 -15.09 29.71
CA ASP A 556 16.11 -14.61 28.51
C ASP A 556 17.57 -15.13 28.49
N GLY A 557 17.75 -16.45 28.55
CA GLY A 557 19.01 -17.12 28.81
C GLY A 557 18.82 -18.54 29.36
N PHE A 558 19.27 -19.51 28.58
CA PHE A 558 19.49 -20.90 29.00
C PHE A 558 20.64 -21.00 30.02
N PRO A 559 20.75 -22.11 30.79
CA PRO A 559 21.86 -22.30 31.72
C PRO A 559 23.21 -22.32 30.98
N LEU A 560 24.08 -21.36 31.29
CA LEU A 560 25.51 -21.44 31.00
C LEU A 560 26.20 -22.25 32.09
N ALA A 561 26.89 -23.32 31.70
CA ALA A 561 27.83 -24.04 32.54
C ALA A 561 29.27 -23.81 32.04
N LEU A 562 30.26 -24.00 32.90
CA LEU A 562 31.65 -24.17 32.48
C LEU A 562 31.97 -25.66 32.46
N ASN A 563 32.55 -26.17 31.37
CA ASN A 563 33.06 -27.55 31.35
C ASN A 563 34.43 -27.67 32.04
N GLU A 564 34.98 -28.88 32.09
CA GLU A 564 36.29 -29.19 32.67
C GLU A 564 37.48 -28.46 32.03
N THR A 565 37.28 -27.86 30.85
CA THR A 565 38.27 -27.03 30.13
C THR A 565 38.00 -25.53 30.27
N ASN A 566 37.10 -25.09 31.17
CA ASN A 566 36.63 -23.72 31.33
C ASN A 566 35.97 -23.11 30.07
N ALA A 567 35.40 -23.95 29.21
CA ALA A 567 34.58 -23.51 28.08
C ALA A 567 33.12 -23.33 28.52
N LEU A 568 32.46 -22.30 27.99
CA LEU A 568 31.03 -22.08 28.21
C LEU A 568 30.25 -23.19 27.49
N VAL A 569 29.30 -23.80 28.17
CA VAL A 569 28.42 -24.85 27.65
C VAL A 569 26.98 -24.47 27.88
N TRP A 570 26.15 -24.63 26.85
CA TRP A 570 24.72 -24.37 26.95
C TRP A 570 23.87 -25.28 26.08
N PRO A 571 22.61 -25.56 26.48
CA PRO A 571 21.67 -26.27 25.63
C PRO A 571 21.22 -25.40 24.46
N SER A 572 21.11 -25.98 23.27
CA SER A 572 20.72 -25.27 22.05
C SER A 572 19.52 -25.91 21.38
N GLN A 573 18.55 -25.11 20.94
CA GLN A 573 17.56 -25.55 19.95
C GLN A 573 18.22 -25.63 18.56
N ALA A 574 17.88 -26.67 17.78
CA ALA A 574 18.40 -26.85 16.43
C ALA A 574 18.06 -25.64 15.55
N ALA A 575 18.99 -25.28 14.65
CA ALA A 575 18.90 -24.15 13.72
C ALA A 575 18.94 -22.73 14.32
N ASN A 576 19.04 -22.57 15.65
CA ASN A 576 19.19 -21.24 16.25
C ASN A 576 20.67 -20.82 16.33
N LEU A 577 20.92 -19.52 16.15
CA LEU A 577 22.23 -18.90 16.36
C LEU A 577 22.30 -18.33 17.77
N TYR A 578 23.48 -18.37 18.38
CA TYR A 578 23.70 -17.84 19.72
C TYR A 578 24.87 -16.87 19.70
N GLU A 579 24.74 -15.72 20.34
CA GLU A 579 25.84 -14.76 20.50
C GLU A 579 26.43 -14.88 21.90
N VAL A 580 27.75 -15.10 21.99
CA VAL A 580 28.50 -15.11 23.24
C VAL A 580 29.07 -13.73 23.47
N HIS A 581 28.65 -13.06 24.53
CA HIS A 581 29.10 -11.73 24.91
C HIS A 581 29.97 -11.78 26.17
N GLU A 582 30.97 -10.90 26.25
CA GLU A 582 31.82 -10.68 27.43
C GLU A 582 31.71 -9.23 27.93
N ALA A 583 31.79 -9.04 29.24
CA ALA A 583 31.90 -7.73 29.89
C ALA A 583 32.91 -7.76 31.04
N SER A 584 33.49 -6.60 31.34
CA SER A 584 34.41 -6.43 32.48
C SER A 584 33.71 -6.53 33.85
N ASN A 585 32.39 -6.28 33.90
CA ASN A 585 31.56 -6.48 35.07
C ASN A 585 30.08 -6.75 34.70
N LEU A 586 29.35 -7.44 35.57
CA LEU A 586 27.92 -7.80 35.40
C LEU A 586 26.97 -6.60 35.20
N GLY A 587 27.37 -5.40 35.64
CA GLY A 587 26.57 -4.17 35.54
C GLY A 587 26.95 -3.29 34.35
N SER A 588 27.89 -3.73 33.50
CA SER A 588 28.32 -2.99 32.33
C SER A 588 27.17 -2.91 31.33
N ASN A 589 26.97 -1.72 30.75
CA ASN A 589 26.16 -1.57 29.53
C ASN A 589 26.96 -2.00 28.29
N ASP A 590 28.27 -2.11 28.44
CA ASP A 590 29.24 -2.42 27.39
C ASP A 590 29.53 -3.92 27.42
N TRP A 591 28.79 -4.68 26.61
CA TRP A 591 28.99 -6.10 26.35
C TRP A 591 29.58 -6.28 24.95
N THR A 592 30.72 -6.95 24.86
CA THR A 592 31.41 -7.24 23.59
C THR A 592 31.02 -8.62 23.09
N ASN A 593 30.44 -8.72 21.89
CA ASN A 593 30.22 -10.02 21.24
C ASN A 593 31.59 -10.66 20.89
N LEU A 594 31.89 -11.80 21.51
CA LEU A 594 33.11 -12.57 21.29
C LEU A 594 33.00 -13.51 20.10
N ALA A 595 31.82 -14.13 19.95
CA ALA A 595 31.54 -15.10 18.90
C ALA A 595 30.05 -15.34 18.74
N THR A 596 29.62 -15.51 17.49
CA THR A 596 28.38 -16.19 17.16
C THR A 596 28.67 -17.69 17.13
N VAL A 597 27.78 -18.53 17.63
CA VAL A 597 27.92 -19.99 17.65
C VAL A 597 26.65 -20.58 17.05
N ALA A 598 26.81 -21.28 15.92
CA ALA A 598 25.74 -22.06 15.32
C ALA A 598 25.45 -23.26 16.23
N ALA A 599 24.17 -23.53 16.49
CA ALA A 599 23.76 -24.69 17.28
C ALA A 599 24.35 -25.99 16.72
N THR A 600 25.09 -26.71 17.56
CA THR A 600 25.42 -28.12 17.38
C THR A 600 24.66 -28.88 18.47
N PRO A 601 23.47 -29.41 18.16
CA PRO A 601 22.69 -30.15 19.15
C PRO A 601 23.50 -31.31 19.75
N PRO A 602 23.30 -31.65 21.04
CA PRO A 602 22.36 -31.04 22.00
C PRO A 602 22.95 -29.84 22.80
N THR A 603 24.27 -29.64 22.76
CA THR A 603 24.97 -28.62 23.56
C THR A 603 26.07 -27.95 22.76
N ASN A 604 26.07 -26.62 22.77
CA ASN A 604 27.18 -25.82 22.23
C ASN A 604 28.30 -25.69 23.27
N VAL A 605 29.54 -25.64 22.79
CA VAL A 605 30.74 -25.41 23.61
C VAL A 605 31.52 -24.25 23.01
N PHE A 606 31.78 -23.21 23.79
CA PHE A 606 32.62 -22.07 23.40
C PHE A 606 33.84 -21.95 24.32
N GLY A 607 35.02 -22.17 23.75
CA GLY A 607 36.28 -21.95 24.47
C GLY A 607 36.51 -20.47 24.71
N THR A 608 36.48 -20.04 25.97
CA THR A 608 36.64 -18.63 26.39
C THR A 608 38.04 -18.06 26.13
N GLY A 609 38.98 -18.86 25.60
CA GLY A 609 40.34 -18.43 25.27
C GLY A 609 41.21 -18.00 26.45
N ALA A 610 40.70 -18.10 27.69
CA ALA A 610 41.38 -17.58 28.87
C ALA A 610 42.66 -18.36 29.20
N THR A 611 43.79 -17.78 28.81
CA THR A 611 45.09 -18.04 29.45
C THR A 611 45.09 -17.37 30.82
N GLY A 612 44.43 -18.01 31.79
CA GLY A 612 44.78 -17.89 33.21
C GLY A 612 44.51 -16.59 33.98
N ASP A 613 44.22 -15.44 33.36
CA ASP A 613 44.06 -14.19 34.14
C ASP A 613 42.89 -13.28 33.69
N ALA A 614 42.15 -12.83 34.70
CA ALA A 614 41.04 -11.85 34.76
C ALA A 614 39.59 -12.34 34.53
N ALA A 615 38.72 -11.92 35.44
CA ALA A 615 37.32 -12.31 35.59
C ALA A 615 36.40 -11.62 34.56
N GLY A 616 36.34 -12.15 33.34
CA GLY A 616 35.32 -11.78 32.36
C GLY A 616 33.95 -12.33 32.76
N PHE A 617 32.90 -11.52 32.62
CA PHE A 617 31.52 -11.96 32.76
C PHE A 617 30.97 -12.31 31.40
N PHE A 618 30.38 -13.50 31.26
CA PHE A 618 29.86 -13.97 29.98
C PHE A 618 28.34 -14.09 30.03
N ARG A 619 27.68 -13.74 28.93
CA ARG A 619 26.29 -14.12 28.65
C ARG A 619 26.24 -14.75 27.27
N VAL A 620 25.36 -15.71 27.07
CA VAL A 620 25.01 -16.15 25.73
C VAL A 620 23.54 -15.81 25.51
N VAL A 621 23.27 -15.10 24.42
CA VAL A 621 21.93 -14.67 24.05
C VAL A 621 21.54 -15.46 22.82
N GLU A 622 20.35 -16.04 22.83
CA GLU A 622 19.77 -16.58 21.61
C GLU A 622 19.62 -15.41 20.63
N ARG A 623 20.26 -15.50 19.48
CA ARG A 623 20.16 -14.49 18.44
C ARG A 623 18.69 -14.48 18.00
N PRO A 624 17.95 -13.37 18.21
CA PRO A 624 16.61 -13.25 17.67
C PRO A 624 16.65 -13.51 16.18
N ASP A 625 15.63 -14.18 15.65
CA ASP A 625 15.44 -14.23 14.20
C ASP A 625 15.13 -12.81 13.73
N TYR A 626 16.18 -12.10 13.31
CA TYR A 626 16.09 -10.72 12.87
C TYR A 626 15.37 -10.63 11.53
N LEU A 627 15.40 -11.70 10.72
CA LEU A 627 14.97 -11.65 9.32
C LEU A 627 13.46 -11.37 9.17
N PRO A 628 12.53 -11.98 9.95
CA PRO A 628 11.11 -11.62 9.92
C PRO A 628 10.85 -10.17 10.30
N THR A 629 11.52 -9.67 11.36
CA THR A 629 11.36 -8.29 11.84
C THR A 629 11.84 -7.30 10.77
N VAL A 630 13.01 -7.59 10.20
CA VAL A 630 13.58 -6.84 9.09
C VAL A 630 12.67 -6.87 7.88
N ARG A 631 12.19 -8.05 7.45
CA ARG A 631 11.30 -8.18 6.30
C ARG A 631 10.01 -7.39 6.49
N ALA A 632 9.35 -7.54 7.63
CA ALA A 632 8.11 -6.82 7.94
C ALA A 632 8.33 -5.29 7.97
N GLY A 633 9.40 -4.83 8.62
CA GLY A 633 9.70 -3.39 8.69
C GLY A 633 10.11 -2.79 7.35
N VAL A 634 10.90 -3.51 6.55
CA VAL A 634 11.25 -3.09 5.18
C VAL A 634 10.02 -3.07 4.29
N MET A 635 9.17 -4.11 4.36
CA MET A 635 7.93 -4.18 3.59
C MET A 635 7.00 -3.02 3.91
N ALA A 636 6.74 -2.74 5.18
CA ALA A 636 5.90 -1.61 5.59
C ALA A 636 6.41 -0.26 5.06
N LYS A 637 7.74 -0.08 5.00
CA LYS A 637 8.34 1.12 4.41
C LYS A 637 8.18 1.17 2.89
N LEU A 638 8.35 0.03 2.21
CA LEU A 638 8.14 -0.07 0.76
C LEU A 638 6.68 0.20 0.40
N ASP A 639 5.72 -0.41 1.10
CA ASP A 639 4.29 -0.18 0.91
C ASP A 639 3.93 1.30 1.09
N SER A 640 4.47 1.93 2.13
CA SER A 640 4.28 3.36 2.36
C SER A 640 4.85 4.22 1.23
N LEU A 641 6.02 3.88 0.68
CA LEU A 641 6.59 4.60 -0.47
C LEU A 641 5.76 4.41 -1.74
N VAL A 642 5.27 3.20 -1.99
CA VAL A 642 4.38 2.93 -3.12
C VAL A 642 3.12 3.78 -2.99
N SER A 643 2.41 3.71 -1.86
CA SER A 643 1.17 4.45 -1.64
C SER A 643 1.37 5.97 -1.67
N ASN A 644 2.35 6.48 -0.93
CA ASN A 644 2.43 7.92 -0.64
C ASN A 644 3.26 8.70 -1.65
N ASN A 645 4.13 8.03 -2.42
CA ASN A 645 5.03 8.67 -3.36
C ASN A 645 4.74 8.19 -4.78
N TYR A 646 4.88 6.89 -5.06
CA TYR A 646 4.88 6.44 -6.45
C TYR A 646 3.48 6.46 -7.10
N LEU A 647 2.43 6.09 -6.36
CA LEU A 647 1.06 6.14 -6.86
C LEU A 647 0.51 7.57 -6.92
N VAL A 648 1.00 8.49 -6.09
CA VAL A 648 0.52 9.89 -6.10
C VAL A 648 1.29 10.74 -7.12
N ASP A 649 2.59 10.48 -7.29
CA ASP A 649 3.46 11.34 -8.08
C ASP A 649 3.51 10.98 -9.57
N GLN A 650 2.79 10.00 -10.11
CA GLN A 650 2.86 9.69 -11.56
C GLN A 650 1.92 10.58 -12.42
N ASN A 651 2.37 11.02 -13.58
CA ASN A 651 1.58 11.76 -14.55
C ASN A 651 0.63 10.81 -15.29
N LEU A 652 -0.66 10.93 -15.00
CA LEU A 652 -1.73 10.10 -15.55
C LEU A 652 -2.39 10.68 -16.81
N ASN A 653 -1.92 11.82 -17.30
CA ASN A 653 -2.49 12.45 -18.47
C ASN A 653 -2.08 11.72 -19.75
N THR A 654 -2.95 10.81 -20.20
CA THR A 654 -2.81 10.00 -21.42
C THR A 654 -2.69 10.81 -22.70
N ALA A 655 -3.12 12.08 -22.71
CA ALA A 655 -2.99 12.97 -23.86
C ALA A 655 -1.59 13.60 -23.98
N THR A 656 -0.68 13.31 -23.04
CA THR A 656 0.68 13.86 -23.03
C THR A 656 1.71 12.79 -23.34
N ASN A 657 2.79 13.17 -24.04
CA ASN A 657 3.96 12.31 -24.22
C ASN A 657 4.66 11.97 -22.90
N ARG A 658 4.26 12.63 -21.80
CA ARG A 658 4.73 12.44 -20.43
C ARG A 658 3.86 11.47 -19.61
N HIS A 659 2.82 10.86 -20.18
CA HIS A 659 2.03 9.85 -19.49
C HIS A 659 2.96 8.77 -18.93
N GLY A 660 2.84 8.43 -17.64
CA GLY A 660 3.72 7.52 -16.91
C GLY A 660 4.99 8.14 -16.29
N GLN A 661 5.26 9.42 -16.54
CA GLN A 661 6.37 10.16 -15.92
C GLN A 661 6.07 10.49 -14.47
N PHE A 662 6.98 10.25 -13.53
CA PHE A 662 6.83 10.77 -12.16
C PHE A 662 7.06 12.30 -12.10
N HIS A 663 6.14 13.05 -11.47
CA HIS A 663 6.15 14.49 -11.23
C HIS A 663 7.42 14.93 -10.50
N ASN A 664 7.93 16.12 -10.85
CA ASN A 664 9.16 16.70 -10.31
C ASN A 664 10.43 15.81 -10.41
N SER A 665 10.40 14.77 -11.24
CA SER A 665 11.58 13.96 -11.53
C SER A 665 12.29 14.47 -12.78
N ASP A 666 13.62 14.57 -12.71
CA ASP A 666 14.48 14.73 -13.87
C ASP A 666 14.37 13.44 -14.71
N ASN A 667 13.46 13.46 -15.69
CA ASN A 667 13.06 12.47 -16.71
C ASN A 667 13.14 10.95 -16.43
N MET A 668 13.99 10.41 -15.58
CA MET A 668 14.27 8.97 -15.47
C MET A 668 14.55 8.51 -14.04
N ARG A 669 14.94 9.40 -13.11
CA ARG A 669 15.39 8.97 -11.76
C ARG A 669 14.32 8.31 -10.92
N MET A 670 13.11 8.86 -10.92
CA MET A 670 12.00 8.23 -10.22
C MET A 670 11.54 6.94 -10.91
N SER A 671 11.74 6.83 -12.23
CA SER A 671 11.48 5.60 -12.99
C SER A 671 12.41 4.45 -12.57
N GLU A 672 13.50 4.72 -11.86
CA GLU A 672 14.36 3.68 -11.25
C GLU A 672 13.64 2.91 -10.12
N CYS A 673 12.52 3.42 -9.63
CA CYS A 673 11.68 2.75 -8.64
C CYS A 673 10.59 1.86 -9.28
N THR A 674 10.45 1.83 -10.61
CA THR A 674 9.52 0.94 -11.32
C THR A 674 9.60 -0.53 -10.89
N PRO A 675 10.79 -1.16 -10.72
CA PRO A 675 10.84 -2.54 -10.25
C PRO A 675 10.30 -2.73 -8.83
N VAL A 676 10.29 -1.70 -7.97
CA VAL A 676 9.69 -1.76 -6.63
C VAL A 676 8.18 -1.93 -6.73
N LEU A 677 7.52 -1.23 -7.66
CA LEU A 677 6.08 -1.40 -7.94
C LEU A 677 5.78 -2.85 -8.33
N VAL A 678 6.54 -3.38 -9.32
CA VAL A 678 6.38 -4.75 -9.80
C VAL A 678 6.65 -5.75 -8.68
N TRP A 679 7.66 -5.51 -7.85
CA TRP A 679 8.00 -6.39 -6.75
C TRP A 679 6.90 -6.40 -5.67
N CYS A 680 6.41 -5.24 -5.23
CA CYS A 680 5.31 -5.17 -4.25
C CYS A 680 4.01 -5.78 -4.78
N TYR A 681 3.75 -5.71 -6.10
CA TYR A 681 2.65 -6.44 -6.74
C TYR A 681 2.80 -7.97 -6.60
N MET A 682 4.03 -8.48 -6.64
CA MET A 682 4.32 -9.92 -6.60
C MET A 682 4.40 -10.51 -5.18
N GLN A 683 4.62 -9.70 -4.16
CA GLN A 683 4.87 -10.19 -2.81
C GLN A 683 3.58 -10.42 -2.02
N PRO A 684 3.30 -11.64 -1.54
CA PRO A 684 2.08 -11.94 -0.77
C PRO A 684 1.94 -11.15 0.54
N ASP A 685 3.05 -10.67 1.10
CA ASP A 685 3.12 -9.91 2.35
C ASP A 685 3.12 -8.38 2.16
N SER A 686 2.95 -7.91 0.93
CA SER A 686 2.79 -6.49 0.58
C SER A 686 1.30 -6.09 0.57
N ALA A 687 0.99 -4.88 1.04
CA ALA A 687 -0.36 -4.31 0.95
C ALA A 687 -0.82 -4.08 -0.51
N HIS A 688 0.11 -4.14 -1.45
CA HIS A 688 -0.09 -3.97 -2.89
C HIS A 688 -0.10 -5.30 -3.66
N TYR A 689 -0.14 -6.43 -2.96
CA TYR A 689 -0.16 -7.75 -3.59
C TYR A 689 -1.31 -7.86 -4.61
N GLN A 690 -0.96 -8.17 -5.85
CA GLN A 690 -1.90 -8.30 -6.97
C GLN A 690 -2.76 -7.05 -7.23
N ASN A 691 -2.37 -5.87 -6.74
CA ASN A 691 -3.10 -4.63 -6.99
C ASN A 691 -2.97 -4.20 -8.47
N PRO A 692 -4.07 -4.19 -9.27
CA PRO A 692 -4.01 -3.90 -10.69
C PRO A 692 -3.48 -2.49 -11.01
N GLU A 693 -3.73 -1.53 -10.12
CA GLU A 693 -3.25 -0.16 -10.31
C GLU A 693 -1.73 -0.08 -10.21
N VAL A 694 -1.13 -0.78 -9.25
CA VAL A 694 0.33 -0.83 -9.10
C VAL A 694 1.00 -1.43 -10.34
N LEU A 695 0.41 -2.47 -10.92
CA LEU A 695 0.88 -3.05 -12.18
C LEU A 695 0.71 -2.08 -13.37
N ASN A 696 -0.43 -1.38 -13.48
CA ASN A 696 -0.64 -0.38 -14.53
C ASN A 696 0.39 0.75 -14.46
N ARG A 697 0.70 1.24 -13.25
CA ARG A 697 1.69 2.29 -13.00
C ARG A 697 3.09 1.87 -13.40
N ALA A 698 3.44 0.60 -13.16
CA ALA A 698 4.69 0.02 -13.62
C ALA A 698 4.76 -0.05 -15.15
N ILE A 699 3.68 -0.50 -15.82
CA ILE A 699 3.57 -0.55 -17.28
C ILE A 699 3.72 0.87 -17.87
N TRP A 700 2.99 1.85 -17.35
CA TRP A 700 3.02 3.22 -17.83
C TRP A 700 4.39 3.87 -17.64
N SER A 701 5.10 3.56 -16.56
CA SER A 701 6.48 3.98 -16.36
C SER A 701 7.39 3.48 -17.49
N VAL A 702 7.28 2.20 -17.88
CA VAL A 702 8.09 1.66 -19.00
C VAL A 702 7.66 2.24 -20.36
N ASP A 703 6.35 2.35 -20.61
CA ASP A 703 5.82 2.98 -21.82
C ASP A 703 6.31 4.44 -21.96
N TYR A 704 6.42 5.15 -20.83
CA TYR A 704 7.00 6.48 -20.77
C TYR A 704 8.47 6.46 -21.20
N MET A 705 9.26 5.49 -20.77
CA MET A 705 10.67 5.37 -21.18
C MET A 705 10.81 5.13 -22.69
N CYS A 706 9.89 4.37 -23.29
CA CYS A 706 9.80 4.23 -24.74
C CYS A 706 9.54 5.58 -25.42
N ARG A 707 8.61 6.40 -24.92
CA ARG A 707 8.35 7.76 -25.45
C ARG A 707 9.53 8.71 -25.22
N ALA A 708 10.12 8.68 -24.03
CA ALA A 708 11.22 9.55 -23.66
C ALA A 708 12.48 9.27 -24.50
N GLN A 709 12.89 8.00 -24.65
CA GLN A 709 14.21 7.69 -25.23
C GLN A 709 14.23 6.52 -26.23
N GLY A 710 13.21 5.66 -26.24
CA GLY A 710 12.97 4.53 -27.15
C GLY A 710 14.00 4.31 -28.27
N ILE A 711 13.86 5.02 -29.39
CA ILE A 711 14.65 4.76 -30.62
C ILE A 711 16.01 5.47 -30.67
N ASN A 712 16.27 6.46 -29.81
CA ASN A 712 17.53 7.21 -29.79
C ASN A 712 18.59 6.58 -28.86
N GLY A 713 18.21 5.48 -28.22
CA GLY A 713 19.09 4.55 -27.55
C GLY A 713 19.75 5.02 -26.27
N GLY A 714 19.63 6.27 -25.84
CA GLY A 714 20.28 6.68 -24.59
C GLY A 714 19.27 7.13 -23.54
N PHE A 715 19.33 6.57 -22.34
CA PHE A 715 18.64 7.13 -21.19
C PHE A 715 19.35 8.43 -20.75
N ASN A 716 18.63 9.56 -20.74
CA ASN A 716 19.16 10.89 -20.47
C ASN A 716 18.68 11.45 -19.12
N GLU A 717 19.62 11.89 -18.29
CA GLU A 717 19.35 12.42 -16.94
C GLU A 717 19.24 13.95 -16.84
N TYR A 718 19.52 14.70 -17.92
CA TYR A 718 19.53 16.16 -17.81
C TYR A 718 18.13 16.77 -17.64
N HIS A 719 18.07 17.85 -16.86
CA HIS A 719 16.86 18.61 -16.53
C HIS A 719 16.08 19.08 -17.77
N GLY A 720 14.76 18.92 -17.76
CA GLY A 720 13.85 19.40 -18.81
C GLY A 720 13.44 18.31 -19.81
N TRP A 721 12.38 18.53 -20.61
CA TRP A 721 11.86 17.51 -21.55
C TRP A 721 12.92 17.03 -22.55
N CYS A 722 13.12 15.72 -22.66
CA CYS A 722 14.05 15.11 -23.63
C CYS A 722 13.40 14.03 -24.51
N GLY A 723 12.07 13.89 -24.42
CA GLY A 723 11.27 12.95 -25.21
C GLY A 723 10.71 13.54 -26.50
N VAL A 724 9.85 12.80 -27.17
CA VAL A 724 9.25 13.22 -28.46
C VAL A 724 8.51 14.56 -28.36
N PRO A 725 8.65 15.48 -29.34
CA PRO A 725 9.41 15.32 -30.59
C PRO A 725 10.89 15.64 -30.46
N ASP A 726 11.32 16.19 -29.33
CA ASP A 726 12.63 16.78 -29.10
C ASP A 726 13.66 15.76 -28.60
N ARG A 727 13.56 14.51 -29.07
CA ARG A 727 14.48 13.46 -28.63
C ARG A 727 15.91 13.83 -28.97
N THR A 728 16.78 13.66 -27.99
CA THR A 728 18.23 13.76 -28.17
C THR A 728 18.84 12.39 -27.94
N ASN A 729 20.03 12.12 -28.49
CA ASN A 729 20.77 10.95 -28.07
C ASN A 729 21.06 11.09 -26.57
N GLY A 730 20.70 10.09 -25.78
CA GLY A 730 21.02 10.13 -24.36
C GLY A 730 22.52 10.22 -24.13
N LYS A 731 22.89 11.02 -23.13
CA LYS A 731 24.26 11.33 -22.73
C LYS A 731 24.36 11.37 -21.21
N SER A 732 24.04 10.27 -20.54
CA SER A 732 24.19 10.17 -19.09
C SER A 732 25.34 9.23 -18.76
N SER A 733 26.26 9.67 -17.89
CA SER A 733 27.27 8.78 -17.32
C SER A 733 26.70 7.84 -16.26
N VAL A 734 25.45 8.03 -15.85
CA VAL A 734 24.77 7.28 -14.77
C VAL A 734 23.58 6.46 -15.30
N LEU A 735 23.44 6.37 -16.63
CA LEU A 735 22.33 5.71 -17.33
C LEU A 735 22.14 4.23 -16.95
N GLY A 736 23.21 3.59 -16.46
CA GLY A 736 23.20 2.21 -15.98
C GLY A 736 22.21 1.95 -14.84
N PHE A 737 21.98 2.90 -13.94
CA PHE A 737 20.97 2.77 -12.87
C PHE A 737 19.57 2.59 -13.45
N THR A 738 19.23 3.45 -14.39
CA THR A 738 17.97 3.40 -15.12
C THR A 738 17.84 2.13 -15.95
N MET A 739 18.88 1.73 -16.70
CA MET A 739 18.87 0.46 -17.44
C MET A 739 18.65 -0.73 -16.52
N HIS A 740 19.33 -0.76 -15.38
CA HIS A 740 19.22 -1.85 -14.43
C HIS A 740 17.80 -1.95 -13.85
N ALA A 741 17.23 -0.83 -13.44
CA ALA A 741 15.88 -0.80 -12.88
C ALA A 741 14.80 -1.16 -13.92
N ILE A 742 14.84 -0.55 -15.11
CA ILE A 742 13.86 -0.80 -16.17
C ILE A 742 13.99 -2.22 -16.71
N GLY A 743 15.21 -2.74 -16.87
CA GLY A 743 15.44 -4.13 -17.25
C GLY A 743 14.80 -5.10 -16.27
N ASN A 744 15.09 -4.95 -14.97
CA ASN A 744 14.50 -5.80 -13.93
C ASN A 744 12.96 -5.71 -13.89
N ALA A 745 12.40 -4.51 -14.03
CA ALA A 745 10.96 -4.32 -14.06
C ALA A 745 10.33 -5.07 -15.24
N VAL A 746 10.89 -4.92 -16.44
CA VAL A 746 10.39 -5.58 -17.65
C VAL A 746 10.51 -7.09 -17.55
N GLU A 747 11.67 -7.61 -17.12
CA GLU A 747 11.89 -9.05 -16.99
C GLU A 747 10.86 -9.69 -16.03
N ARG A 748 10.66 -9.08 -14.85
CA ARG A 748 9.69 -9.56 -13.86
C ARG A 748 8.26 -9.48 -14.38
N MET A 749 7.88 -8.36 -14.99
CA MET A 749 6.55 -8.21 -15.60
C MET A 749 6.30 -9.26 -16.68
N CYS A 750 7.27 -9.56 -17.55
CA CYS A 750 7.09 -10.56 -18.61
C CYS A 750 6.77 -11.96 -18.09
N ASN A 751 7.16 -12.27 -16.85
CA ASN A 751 6.87 -13.55 -16.21
C ASN A 751 5.48 -13.59 -15.51
N LEU A 752 4.75 -12.47 -15.49
CA LEU A 752 3.40 -12.40 -14.94
C LEU A 752 2.35 -12.91 -15.94
N PRO A 753 1.40 -13.77 -15.53
CA PRO A 753 0.33 -14.27 -16.41
C PRO A 753 -0.47 -13.16 -17.11
N GLU A 754 -0.76 -12.07 -16.39
CA GLU A 754 -1.55 -10.92 -16.82
C GLU A 754 -0.84 -10.13 -17.92
N MET A 755 0.49 -10.16 -17.96
CA MET A 755 1.27 -9.40 -18.93
C MET A 755 1.24 -10.00 -20.34
N ASN A 756 0.85 -11.27 -20.50
CA ASN A 756 0.79 -11.90 -21.83
C ASN A 756 -0.13 -11.14 -22.80
N ALA A 757 -1.32 -10.73 -22.34
CA ALA A 757 -2.24 -9.93 -23.15
C ALA A 757 -1.74 -8.49 -23.30
N ARG A 758 -1.27 -7.88 -22.20
CA ARG A 758 -0.78 -6.49 -22.17
C ARG A 758 0.39 -6.24 -23.11
N LEU A 759 1.29 -7.21 -23.27
CA LEU A 759 2.43 -7.09 -24.18
C LEU A 759 2.01 -6.99 -25.65
N SER A 760 0.81 -7.46 -26.00
CA SER A 760 0.26 -7.42 -27.35
C SER A 760 -0.52 -6.12 -27.65
N GLU A 761 -0.77 -5.28 -26.64
CA GLU A 761 -1.51 -4.03 -26.85
C GLU A 761 -0.66 -3.00 -27.61
N PRO A 762 -1.28 -2.16 -28.45
CA PRO A 762 -0.58 -1.10 -29.15
C PRO A 762 -0.29 0.08 -28.19
N MET A 763 0.88 0.69 -28.35
CA MET A 763 1.28 1.94 -27.69
C MET A 763 1.90 2.90 -28.72
N ASP A 764 2.01 4.18 -28.36
CA ASP A 764 2.68 5.21 -29.15
C ASP A 764 4.11 5.41 -28.62
N PRO A 765 5.09 4.60 -29.04
CA PRO A 765 6.46 4.77 -28.58
C PRO A 765 7.07 6.00 -29.20
N ASN A 766 6.49 6.62 -30.23
CA ASN A 766 7.11 7.71 -30.99
C ASN A 766 6.42 9.05 -30.80
N GLY A 767 5.54 9.19 -29.80
CA GLY A 767 4.81 10.41 -29.46
C GLY A 767 4.12 11.06 -30.66
N THR A 768 3.69 10.23 -31.61
CA THR A 768 2.98 10.63 -32.84
C THR A 768 1.51 10.94 -32.60
N GLY A 769 1.00 10.64 -31.39
CA GLY A 769 -0.41 10.66 -31.03
C GLY A 769 -1.19 9.44 -31.54
N SER A 770 -0.51 8.43 -32.09
CA SER A 770 -1.12 7.19 -32.61
C SER A 770 -0.49 5.96 -31.95
N ASN A 771 -1.30 5.11 -31.33
CA ASN A 771 -0.87 3.82 -30.79
C ASN A 771 -0.70 2.81 -31.94
N ASP A 772 0.50 2.79 -32.55
CA ASP A 772 0.78 2.06 -33.79
C ASP A 772 1.75 0.88 -33.63
N THR A 773 2.37 0.74 -32.47
CA THR A 773 3.42 -0.25 -32.23
C THR A 773 3.02 -1.16 -31.07
N GLU A 774 3.02 -2.48 -31.28
CA GLU A 774 2.83 -3.46 -30.21
C GLU A 774 3.83 -3.20 -29.07
N ARG A 775 3.35 -3.19 -27.81
CA ARG A 775 4.18 -2.89 -26.63
C ARG A 775 5.40 -3.78 -26.54
N ARG A 776 5.28 -5.08 -26.79
CA ARG A 776 6.41 -6.01 -26.88
C ARG A 776 7.48 -5.51 -27.84
N VAL A 777 7.08 -5.05 -29.03
CA VAL A 777 7.99 -4.53 -30.05
C VAL A 777 8.61 -3.19 -29.62
N ALA A 778 7.81 -2.29 -29.04
CA ALA A 778 8.27 -1.01 -28.54
C ALA A 778 9.30 -1.15 -27.41
N TRP A 779 9.02 -2.00 -26.43
CA TRP A 779 9.92 -2.29 -25.31
C TRP A 779 11.21 -2.94 -25.82
N LYS A 780 11.13 -3.97 -26.68
CA LYS A 780 12.32 -4.57 -27.31
C LYS A 780 13.18 -3.54 -28.05
N THR A 781 12.54 -2.65 -28.80
CA THR A 781 13.24 -1.61 -29.56
C THR A 781 13.97 -0.64 -28.62
N MET A 782 13.31 -0.21 -27.55
CA MET A 782 13.93 0.64 -26.52
C MET A 782 15.12 -0.06 -25.85
N LEU A 783 14.94 -1.31 -25.41
CA LEU A 783 15.99 -2.10 -24.76
C LEU A 783 17.19 -2.32 -25.70
N ALA A 784 16.93 -2.60 -26.99
CA ALA A 784 17.97 -2.78 -27.98
C ALA A 784 18.76 -1.49 -28.23
N ALA A 785 18.07 -0.37 -28.38
CA ALA A 785 18.72 0.91 -28.57
C ALA A 785 19.53 1.32 -27.31
N ALA A 786 18.97 1.10 -26.10
CA ALA A 786 19.66 1.29 -24.82
C ALA A 786 20.98 0.51 -24.75
N MET A 787 20.93 -0.77 -25.12
CA MET A 787 22.11 -1.63 -25.16
C MET A 787 23.15 -1.13 -26.15
N GLU A 788 22.75 -0.79 -27.39
CA GLU A 788 23.69 -0.32 -28.40
C GLU A 788 24.36 1.00 -28.01
N ASN A 789 23.61 1.92 -27.38
CA ASN A 789 24.20 3.16 -26.88
C ASN A 789 25.28 2.89 -25.81
N GLN A 790 25.01 1.96 -24.89
CA GLN A 790 25.97 1.57 -23.87
C GLN A 790 27.26 0.99 -24.48
N PHE A 791 27.15 0.14 -25.51
CA PHE A 791 28.29 -0.45 -26.21
C PHE A 791 29.01 0.51 -27.16
N SER A 792 28.33 1.54 -27.67
CA SER A 792 28.93 2.55 -28.56
C SER A 792 29.81 3.60 -27.84
N GLY A 793 29.88 3.54 -26.51
CA GLY A 793 30.76 4.38 -25.68
C GLY A 793 30.15 5.71 -25.22
N SER A 794 28.91 6.04 -25.60
CA SER A 794 28.21 7.25 -25.13
C SER A 794 27.69 7.18 -23.69
N GLY A 795 27.71 5.99 -23.09
CA GLY A 795 27.27 5.72 -21.71
C GLY A 795 28.38 5.42 -20.71
N ARG A 796 29.65 5.60 -21.09
CA ARG A 796 30.77 5.36 -20.17
C ARG A 796 30.96 6.50 -19.20
N GLY A 797 31.18 6.13 -17.95
CA GLY A 797 31.38 7.04 -16.85
C GLY A 797 32.75 7.68 -16.81
N HIS A 798 32.88 8.66 -15.93
CA HIS A 798 34.16 9.17 -15.44
C HIS A 798 34.53 8.56 -14.07
N ALA A 799 33.83 7.51 -13.64
CA ALA A 799 34.05 6.89 -12.33
C ALA A 799 33.60 5.41 -12.29
N PRO A 800 34.16 4.57 -11.40
CA PRO A 800 33.87 3.13 -11.31
C PRO A 800 32.39 2.81 -11.10
N ASN A 801 31.71 3.55 -10.22
CA ASN A 801 30.28 3.39 -9.95
C ASN A 801 29.41 3.52 -11.21
N GLN A 802 29.82 4.37 -12.13
CA GLN A 802 29.08 4.65 -13.36
C GLN A 802 29.21 3.49 -14.35
N ASP A 803 30.43 3.01 -14.56
CA ASP A 803 30.71 1.88 -15.46
C ASP A 803 30.20 0.54 -14.88
N LEU A 804 30.30 0.34 -13.57
CA LEU A 804 29.72 -0.83 -12.91
C LEU A 804 28.21 -0.85 -13.03
N CYS A 805 27.52 0.26 -12.78
CA CYS A 805 26.06 0.28 -12.94
C CYS A 805 25.63 0.19 -14.40
N ALA A 806 26.42 0.71 -15.33
CA ALA A 806 26.23 0.45 -16.75
C ALA A 806 26.29 -1.06 -17.05
N LEU A 807 27.28 -1.76 -16.53
CA LEU A 807 27.39 -3.21 -16.65
C LEU A 807 26.20 -3.91 -15.97
N MET A 808 25.72 -3.40 -14.83
CA MET A 808 24.48 -3.92 -14.22
C MET A 808 23.25 -3.74 -15.10
N GLY A 809 23.18 -2.61 -15.80
CA GLY A 809 22.18 -2.33 -16.82
C GLY A 809 22.26 -3.34 -17.95
N VAL A 810 23.45 -3.65 -18.46
CA VAL A 810 23.64 -4.62 -19.55
C VAL A 810 23.04 -5.98 -19.18
N TYR A 811 23.30 -6.51 -17.98
CA TYR A 811 22.72 -7.77 -17.54
C TYR A 811 21.19 -7.73 -17.45
N ALA A 812 20.64 -6.69 -16.82
CA ALA A 812 19.18 -6.55 -16.66
C ALA A 812 18.46 -6.38 -18.02
N ILE A 813 19.03 -5.61 -18.94
CA ILE A 813 18.47 -5.42 -20.28
C ILE A 813 18.56 -6.72 -21.09
N ASN A 814 19.62 -7.52 -20.94
CA ASN A 814 19.72 -8.82 -21.59
C ASN A 814 18.66 -9.81 -21.10
N GLY A 815 18.40 -9.85 -19.78
CA GLY A 815 17.33 -10.65 -19.18
C GLY A 815 15.95 -10.22 -19.67
N ALA A 816 15.66 -8.92 -19.61
CA ALA A 816 14.43 -8.33 -20.12
C ALA A 816 14.20 -8.61 -21.61
N TYR A 817 15.24 -8.45 -22.43
CA TYR A 817 15.16 -8.70 -23.87
C TYR A 817 14.89 -10.18 -24.15
N ALA A 818 15.58 -11.10 -23.46
CA ALA A 818 15.34 -12.52 -23.57
C ALA A 818 13.91 -12.90 -23.19
N ALA A 819 13.38 -12.34 -22.10
CA ALA A 819 11.98 -12.55 -21.69
C ALA A 819 10.98 -12.10 -22.77
N LEU A 820 11.28 -11.01 -23.49
CA LEU A 820 10.44 -10.51 -24.59
C LEU A 820 10.61 -11.25 -25.92
N ASP A 821 11.80 -11.82 -26.19
CA ASP A 821 12.20 -12.47 -27.45
C ASP A 821 12.09 -14.01 -27.44
N GLY A 822 11.51 -14.59 -26.38
CA GLY A 822 11.34 -16.04 -26.27
C GLY A 822 12.61 -16.78 -25.87
N GLY A 823 13.49 -16.13 -25.11
CA GLY A 823 14.67 -16.73 -24.46
C GLY A 823 16.02 -16.32 -25.08
N THR A 824 16.05 -15.54 -26.16
CA THR A 824 17.31 -15.12 -26.81
C THR A 824 17.78 -13.77 -26.27
N SER A 825 18.96 -13.74 -25.65
CA SER A 825 19.59 -12.49 -25.19
C SER A 825 20.11 -11.64 -26.34
N LEU A 826 20.16 -10.33 -26.13
CA LEU A 826 20.58 -9.36 -27.14
C LEU A 826 22.10 -9.35 -27.38
N LYS A 827 22.89 -9.40 -26.30
CA LYS A 827 24.35 -9.52 -26.33
C LYS A 827 24.78 -10.89 -25.83
N THR A 828 25.80 -11.45 -26.46
CA THR A 828 26.40 -12.72 -26.02
C THR A 828 27.19 -12.52 -24.73
N GLN A 829 27.35 -13.58 -23.94
CA GLN A 829 28.16 -13.53 -22.72
C GLN A 829 29.61 -13.09 -23.01
N ALA A 830 30.18 -13.50 -24.15
CA ALA A 830 31.54 -13.11 -24.55
C ALA A 830 31.69 -11.60 -24.79
N GLU A 831 30.66 -10.92 -25.31
CA GLU A 831 30.66 -9.46 -25.47
C GLU A 831 30.57 -8.74 -24.12
N ILE A 832 29.78 -9.27 -23.19
CA ILE A 832 29.65 -8.73 -21.83
C ILE A 832 30.93 -8.94 -21.04
N ASP A 833 31.53 -10.13 -21.12
CA ASP A 833 32.81 -10.46 -20.49
C ASP A 833 33.91 -9.53 -21.00
N ALA A 834 33.91 -9.18 -22.29
CA ALA A 834 34.87 -8.22 -22.85
C ALA A 834 34.72 -6.82 -22.22
N LEU A 835 33.48 -6.35 -22.04
CA LEU A 835 33.20 -5.07 -21.38
C LEU A 835 33.57 -5.11 -19.89
N SER A 836 33.21 -6.18 -19.18
CA SER A 836 33.56 -6.39 -17.77
C SER A 836 35.08 -6.38 -17.57
N ASN A 837 35.80 -7.15 -18.40
CA ASN A 837 37.27 -7.18 -18.36
C ASN A 837 37.88 -5.79 -18.57
N GLU A 838 37.32 -4.99 -19.47
CA GLU A 838 37.81 -3.64 -19.69
C GLU A 838 37.63 -2.73 -18.47
N ILE A 839 36.49 -2.82 -17.78
CA ILE A 839 36.19 -2.01 -16.58
C ILE A 839 37.12 -2.37 -15.42
N PHE A 840 37.38 -3.66 -15.20
CA PHE A 840 38.17 -4.11 -14.05
C PHE A 840 39.68 -4.12 -14.30
N TYR A 841 40.12 -4.37 -15.53
CA TYR A 841 41.53 -4.57 -15.86
C TYR A 841 42.11 -3.58 -16.88
N GLY A 842 41.27 -2.72 -17.47
CA GLY A 842 41.67 -1.78 -18.52
C GLY A 842 41.93 -2.44 -19.88
N TYR A 843 42.12 -1.62 -20.92
CA TYR A 843 42.45 -2.11 -22.26
C TYR A 843 43.84 -2.79 -22.29
N PRO A 844 43.98 -3.96 -22.95
CA PRO A 844 45.29 -4.51 -23.27
C PRO A 844 45.96 -3.63 -24.35
N SER A 845 46.69 -2.62 -23.90
CA SER A 845 47.68 -1.80 -24.64
C SER A 845 47.20 -0.85 -25.76
N ALA A 846 47.67 0.40 -25.62
CA ALA A 846 47.95 1.42 -26.65
C ALA A 846 46.94 2.58 -26.88
N ALA A 847 47.46 3.79 -26.63
CA ALA A 847 47.25 5.00 -27.43
C ALA A 847 45.95 5.82 -27.25
N SER A 848 45.56 6.13 -26.01
CA SER A 848 44.97 7.45 -25.77
C SER A 848 45.59 8.09 -24.54
N SER A 849 45.90 9.38 -24.61
CA SER A 849 46.31 10.22 -23.48
C SER A 849 45.15 10.46 -22.50
N ASN A 850 44.15 9.57 -22.48
CA ASN A 850 42.95 9.67 -21.68
C ASN A 850 42.90 8.43 -20.75
N PRO A 851 43.00 8.61 -19.43
CA PRO A 851 43.04 7.54 -18.42
C PRO A 851 41.76 6.70 -18.28
N ASN A 852 40.79 6.87 -19.17
CA ASN A 852 39.51 6.17 -19.14
C ASN A 852 39.75 4.66 -19.28
N GLY A 853 39.70 3.91 -18.17
CA GLY A 853 39.73 2.45 -18.18
C GLY A 853 40.42 1.77 -17.00
N GLN A 854 41.22 2.48 -16.18
CA GLN A 854 41.79 1.89 -14.96
C GLN A 854 41.11 2.46 -13.70
N TRP A 855 39.89 1.98 -13.42
CA TRP A 855 39.12 2.43 -12.26
C TRP A 855 39.62 1.89 -10.93
N PHE A 856 40.30 0.75 -11.00
CA PHE A 856 40.81 0.04 -9.84
C PHE A 856 42.33 -0.03 -9.89
N SER A 857 42.97 0.16 -8.75
CA SER A 857 44.37 -0.18 -8.57
C SER A 857 44.57 -1.70 -8.59
N SER A 858 45.83 -2.13 -8.61
CA SER A 858 46.18 -3.55 -8.45
C SER A 858 45.80 -4.14 -7.09
N THR A 859 45.55 -3.31 -6.08
CA THR A 859 45.05 -3.75 -4.77
C THR A 859 43.52 -3.76 -4.70
N GLY A 860 42.83 -3.20 -5.70
CA GLY A 860 41.37 -3.11 -5.74
C GLY A 860 40.81 -1.79 -5.24
N MET A 861 41.65 -0.82 -4.84
CA MET A 861 41.16 0.50 -4.48
C MET A 861 40.65 1.27 -5.69
N LEU A 862 39.53 1.93 -5.49
CA LEU A 862 38.79 2.65 -6.51
C LEU A 862 39.29 4.11 -6.63
N GLY A 863 39.40 4.61 -7.86
CA GLY A 863 39.78 5.99 -8.17
C GLY A 863 38.74 6.71 -9.02
N GLU A 864 38.62 8.03 -8.86
CA GLU A 864 37.73 8.88 -9.67
C GLU A 864 38.46 9.46 -10.90
N HIS A 865 37.76 9.77 -12.00
CA HIS A 865 38.32 10.37 -13.23
C HIS A 865 39.48 9.60 -13.90
N GLY A 866 39.60 8.30 -13.63
CA GLY A 866 40.61 7.41 -14.23
C GLY A 866 42.04 7.70 -13.80
N HIS A 867 42.25 8.54 -12.79
CA HIS A 867 43.58 8.99 -12.38
C HIS A 867 43.81 8.76 -10.88
N ALA A 868 44.96 8.14 -10.58
CA ALA A 868 45.59 8.07 -9.26
C ALA A 868 45.56 9.39 -8.47
N ASP A 869 45.56 10.53 -9.17
CA ASP A 869 45.62 11.86 -8.59
C ASP A 869 44.27 12.42 -8.13
N TYR A 870 43.13 11.76 -8.37
CA TYR A 870 41.79 12.22 -7.94
C TYR A 870 41.29 11.56 -6.65
N GLY A 871 42.04 10.60 -6.11
CA GLY A 871 41.78 10.02 -4.80
C GLY A 871 40.64 9.00 -4.76
N TYR A 872 40.43 8.46 -3.56
CA TYR A 872 39.43 7.45 -3.24
C TYR A 872 38.01 8.02 -3.20
N ASP A 873 37.05 7.37 -3.86
CA ASP A 873 35.61 7.58 -3.69
C ASP A 873 35.02 6.60 -2.64
N GLY A 874 35.23 6.92 -1.37
CA GLY A 874 34.73 6.10 -0.24
C GLY A 874 33.21 6.10 -0.06
N ASN A 875 32.48 6.79 -0.92
CA ASN A 875 31.06 7.03 -0.75
C ASN A 875 30.26 6.15 -1.70
N TYR A 876 30.07 6.60 -2.93
CA TYR A 876 29.10 6.01 -3.85
C TYR A 876 29.69 4.82 -4.60
N GLY A 877 30.98 4.89 -4.95
CA GLY A 877 31.77 3.80 -5.52
C GLY A 877 31.69 2.51 -4.70
N VAL A 878 31.88 2.61 -3.38
CA VAL A 878 31.86 1.45 -2.48
C VAL A 878 30.49 0.76 -2.48
N LYS A 879 29.41 1.54 -2.35
CA LYS A 879 28.04 1.00 -2.35
C LYS A 879 27.72 0.27 -3.66
N VAL A 880 28.14 0.83 -4.78
CA VAL A 880 27.92 0.22 -6.09
C VAL A 880 28.74 -1.06 -6.27
N CYS A 881 30.02 -1.08 -5.86
CA CYS A 881 30.85 -2.27 -5.94
C CYS A 881 30.25 -3.46 -5.17
N PHE A 882 29.83 -3.25 -3.93
CA PHE A 882 29.21 -4.33 -3.14
C PHE A 882 27.84 -4.70 -3.66
N ARG A 883 27.04 -3.74 -4.13
CA ARG A 883 25.76 -4.07 -4.77
C ARG A 883 25.97 -4.92 -6.03
N TYR A 884 26.94 -4.55 -6.87
CA TYR A 884 27.31 -5.32 -8.05
C TYR A 884 27.69 -6.75 -7.67
N LEU A 885 28.57 -6.89 -6.67
CA LEU A 885 29.00 -8.18 -6.14
C LEU A 885 27.80 -9.02 -5.69
N GLY A 886 26.86 -8.45 -4.95
CA GLY A 886 25.70 -9.17 -4.45
C GLY A 886 24.62 -9.50 -5.47
N VAL A 887 24.43 -8.64 -6.48
CA VAL A 887 23.35 -8.79 -7.46
C VAL A 887 23.80 -9.61 -8.67
N LEU A 888 25.01 -9.39 -9.19
CA LEU A 888 25.43 -9.89 -10.50
C LEU A 888 26.60 -10.85 -10.50
N ALA A 889 27.23 -11.12 -9.37
CA ALA A 889 28.28 -12.13 -9.32
C ALA A 889 27.87 -13.51 -9.88
N PRO A 890 26.62 -13.99 -9.76
CA PRO A 890 26.21 -15.24 -10.41
C PRO A 890 26.26 -15.19 -11.95
N HIS A 891 26.18 -13.99 -12.53
CA HIS A 891 26.15 -13.76 -13.97
C HIS A 891 27.48 -13.21 -14.52
N ASP A 892 28.35 -12.70 -13.65
CA ASP A 892 29.68 -12.18 -13.97
C ASP A 892 30.75 -12.74 -13.01
N PRO A 893 31.24 -13.97 -13.26
CA PRO A 893 32.25 -14.60 -12.41
C PRO A 893 33.58 -13.81 -12.36
N THR A 894 33.89 -13.06 -13.42
CA THR A 894 35.12 -12.28 -13.53
C THR A 894 35.08 -11.09 -12.58
N ALA A 895 34.01 -10.30 -12.65
CA ALA A 895 33.75 -9.20 -11.73
C ALA A 895 33.60 -9.69 -10.30
N ALA A 896 32.88 -10.79 -10.08
CA ALA A 896 32.72 -11.41 -8.76
C ALA A 896 34.08 -11.72 -8.13
N THR A 897 34.97 -12.35 -8.89
CA THR A 897 36.32 -12.69 -8.43
C THR A 897 37.13 -11.43 -8.13
N PHE A 898 37.08 -10.41 -9.00
CA PHE A 898 37.81 -9.16 -8.75
C PHE A 898 37.29 -8.43 -7.50
N LEU A 899 35.97 -8.24 -7.40
CA LEU A 899 35.35 -7.51 -6.32
C LEU A 899 35.48 -8.24 -4.97
N SER A 900 35.42 -9.57 -4.95
CA SER A 900 35.66 -10.32 -3.72
C SER A 900 37.14 -10.35 -3.33
N THR A 901 38.06 -10.62 -4.25
CA THR A 901 39.47 -10.90 -3.91
C THR A 901 40.41 -9.69 -3.94
N LYS A 902 39.96 -8.56 -4.49
CA LYS A 902 40.74 -7.31 -4.55
C LYS A 902 39.99 -6.21 -3.80
N PHE A 903 38.78 -5.90 -4.26
CA PHE A 903 38.03 -4.76 -3.73
C PHE A 903 37.65 -4.95 -2.26
N ALA A 904 36.96 -6.04 -1.91
CA ALA A 904 36.57 -6.32 -0.53
C ALA A 904 37.79 -6.59 0.38
N ASP A 905 38.85 -7.18 -0.19
CA ASP A 905 40.13 -7.41 0.50
C ASP A 905 40.86 -6.09 0.84
N ALA A 906 40.73 -5.06 0.02
CA ALA A 906 41.24 -3.72 0.36
C ALA A 906 40.29 -2.95 1.29
N MET A 907 38.99 -3.05 1.06
CA MET A 907 37.96 -2.33 1.82
C MET A 907 37.87 -2.74 3.29
N GLN A 908 38.23 -3.98 3.63
CA GLN A 908 38.18 -4.46 5.02
C GLN A 908 38.92 -3.54 6.02
N TYR A 909 40.00 -2.87 5.58
CA TYR A 909 40.81 -1.99 6.42
C TYR A 909 40.13 -0.65 6.77
N PHE A 910 39.01 -0.33 6.11
CA PHE A 910 38.30 0.94 6.26
C PHE A 910 36.99 0.80 7.04
N PHE A 911 36.61 -0.41 7.46
CA PHE A 911 35.43 -0.64 8.29
C PHE A 911 35.79 -0.68 9.78
N VAL A 912 35.02 0.05 10.57
CA VAL A 912 35.13 0.09 12.02
C VAL A 912 33.76 -0.25 12.61
N ALA A 913 33.68 -1.32 13.39
CA ALA A 913 32.47 -1.65 14.15
C ALA A 913 32.25 -0.60 15.23
N ASP A 914 31.05 -0.01 15.30
CA ASP A 914 30.72 1.08 16.21
C ASP A 914 29.27 1.03 16.68
N ALA A 915 29.08 0.86 17.99
CA ALA A 915 27.76 0.74 18.61
C ALA A 915 26.93 2.04 18.53
N ALA A 916 27.57 3.20 18.37
CA ALA A 916 26.90 4.48 18.15
C ALA A 916 26.53 4.73 16.69
N ALA A 917 27.05 3.92 15.75
CA ALA A 917 26.60 3.95 14.37
C ALA A 917 25.15 3.46 14.26
N PRO A 918 24.28 4.12 13.49
CA PRO A 918 22.91 3.67 13.26
C PRO A 918 22.80 2.23 12.73
N LEU A 919 23.84 1.75 12.03
CA LEU A 919 23.95 0.39 11.51
C LEU A 919 25.08 -0.42 12.16
N GLY A 920 25.66 0.01 13.28
CA GLY A 920 26.71 -0.75 13.97
C GLY A 920 28.10 -0.74 13.31
N VAL A 921 28.26 -0.11 12.13
CA VAL A 921 29.55 0.01 11.43
C VAL A 921 29.69 1.40 10.82
N PHE A 922 30.88 1.99 10.94
CA PHE A 922 31.33 3.13 10.16
C PHE A 922 32.31 2.73 9.06
N ALA A 923 32.11 3.27 7.87
CA ALA A 923 33.15 3.37 6.84
C ALA A 923 33.66 4.81 6.82
N GLU A 924 34.97 5.01 6.97
CA GLU A 924 35.51 6.36 7.22
C GLU A 924 35.33 7.31 6.02
N ASN A 925 34.60 8.43 6.23
CA ASN A 925 34.42 9.51 5.23
C ASN A 925 35.66 10.39 5.04
N GLY A 926 36.62 10.37 5.97
CA GLY A 926 37.76 11.32 6.05
C GLY A 926 38.78 11.22 4.90
N ILE A 927 38.74 10.14 4.12
CA ILE A 927 39.68 9.85 3.03
C ILE A 927 39.09 10.26 1.67
N ALA A 928 37.77 10.38 1.56
CA ALA A 928 37.10 10.76 0.33
C ALA A 928 37.27 12.25 0.05
N ARG A 929 37.65 12.64 -1.17
CA ARG A 929 37.87 14.06 -1.54
C ARG A 929 36.60 14.92 -1.58
N ARG A 930 35.41 14.35 -1.35
CA ARG A 930 34.11 15.05 -1.41
C ARG A 930 33.70 15.55 -0.02
N SER A 931 33.75 16.86 0.17
CA SER A 931 33.81 17.59 1.44
C SER A 931 32.50 17.85 2.21
N THR A 932 31.37 17.21 1.91
CA THR A 932 30.06 17.69 2.43
C THR A 932 29.01 16.63 2.77
N GLY A 933 29.38 15.35 2.93
CA GLY A 933 28.39 14.28 3.14
C GLY A 933 28.21 13.86 4.59
N ASP A 934 26.96 13.58 4.99
CA ASP A 934 26.61 12.84 6.21
C ASP A 934 27.47 11.57 6.39
N PRO A 935 27.67 11.09 7.64
CA PRO A 935 28.36 9.84 7.92
C PRO A 935 27.96 8.68 7.01
N MET A 936 29.01 8.03 6.48
CA MET A 936 29.14 6.72 5.85
C MET A 936 28.37 5.52 6.37
N ASP A 937 27.03 5.50 6.50
CA ASP A 937 26.35 4.23 6.77
C ASP A 937 26.30 3.38 5.48
N PRO A 938 27.08 2.28 5.33
CA PRO A 938 26.84 1.33 4.22
C PRO A 938 25.39 0.86 4.35
N THR A 939 24.59 0.92 3.29
CA THR A 939 23.17 0.58 3.44
C THR A 939 23.02 -0.91 3.68
N MET A 940 22.18 -1.27 4.64
CA MET A 940 21.92 -2.67 5.01
C MET A 940 21.63 -3.56 3.78
N SER A 941 20.86 -3.04 2.82
CA SER A 941 20.55 -3.72 1.56
C SER A 941 21.78 -4.11 0.74
N VAL A 942 22.81 -3.27 0.69
CA VAL A 942 24.00 -3.50 -0.13
C VAL A 942 24.89 -4.56 0.49
N ILE A 943 25.12 -4.45 1.80
CA ILE A 943 25.91 -5.44 2.54
C ILE A 943 25.19 -6.77 2.60
N GLY A 944 23.87 -6.75 2.81
CA GLY A 944 23.04 -7.96 2.79
C GLY A 944 23.03 -8.68 1.44
N CYS A 945 23.01 -7.94 0.32
CA CYS A 945 23.17 -8.57 -1.00
C CYS A 945 24.57 -9.18 -1.18
N ALA A 946 25.62 -8.53 -0.67
CA ALA A 946 27.02 -8.92 -0.90
C ALA A 946 27.56 -9.95 0.10
N ALA A 947 26.79 -10.29 1.13
CA ALA A 947 27.09 -11.38 2.05
C ALA A 947 27.29 -12.70 1.26
N GLY A 948 28.23 -13.53 1.73
CA GLY A 948 28.66 -14.78 1.10
C GLY A 948 29.80 -14.64 0.08
N TYR A 949 30.17 -13.41 -0.31
CA TYR A 949 31.25 -13.20 -1.30
C TYR A 949 32.61 -12.87 -0.70
N HIS A 950 32.68 -12.38 0.53
CA HIS A 950 33.94 -12.11 1.22
C HIS A 950 33.75 -12.16 2.75
N PRO A 951 34.68 -12.72 3.53
CA PRO A 951 34.53 -12.84 4.99
C PRO A 951 34.31 -11.51 5.72
N SER A 952 34.90 -10.42 5.22
CA SER A 952 34.65 -9.09 5.79
C SER A 952 33.21 -8.63 5.58
N LEU A 953 32.58 -8.96 4.45
CA LEU A 953 31.19 -8.60 4.17
C LEU A 953 30.21 -9.42 5.00
N ASP A 954 30.52 -10.70 5.23
CA ASP A 954 29.77 -11.54 6.17
C ASP A 954 29.83 -10.96 7.59
N ARG A 955 31.02 -10.53 8.02
CA ARG A 955 31.19 -9.89 9.33
C ARG A 955 30.46 -8.55 9.42
N LEU A 956 30.46 -7.75 8.37
CA LEU A 956 29.68 -6.51 8.32
C LEU A 956 28.18 -6.78 8.42
N TYR A 957 27.68 -7.74 7.63
CA TYR A 957 26.27 -8.12 7.64
C TYR A 957 25.84 -8.60 9.03
N ASP A 958 26.69 -9.40 9.68
CA ASP A 958 26.51 -9.89 11.04
C ASP A 958 26.41 -8.77 12.08
N ILE A 959 27.27 -7.75 11.97
CA ILE A 959 27.23 -6.58 12.86
C ILE A 959 26.00 -5.70 12.56
N MET A 960 25.68 -5.45 11.28
CA MET A 960 24.67 -4.47 10.90
C MET A 960 23.23 -4.96 11.08
N LEU A 961 22.99 -6.26 10.89
CA LEU A 961 21.64 -6.83 10.89
C LEU A 961 20.87 -6.58 12.21
N PRO A 962 21.46 -6.80 13.42
CA PRO A 962 20.80 -6.49 14.69
C PRO A 962 20.44 -5.00 14.85
N HIS A 963 21.36 -4.10 14.49
CA HIS A 963 21.13 -2.65 14.58
C HIS A 963 20.00 -2.23 13.63
N PHE A 964 20.01 -2.76 12.40
CA PHE A 964 18.96 -2.50 11.43
C PHE A 964 17.60 -3.02 11.94
N ALA A 965 17.56 -4.24 12.48
CA ALA A 965 16.36 -4.88 13.02
C ALA A 965 15.71 -4.13 14.20
N SER A 966 16.49 -3.36 14.96
CA SER A 966 15.97 -2.56 16.08
C SER A 966 15.02 -1.43 15.64
N ALA A 967 15.20 -0.90 14.41
CA ALA A 967 14.34 0.15 13.85
C ALA A 967 14.36 0.14 12.30
N PRO A 968 13.87 -0.91 11.62
CA PRO A 968 14.07 -1.10 10.19
C PRO A 968 13.58 0.10 9.36
N VAL A 969 12.40 0.63 9.70
CA VAL A 969 11.78 1.78 9.03
C VAL A 969 12.61 3.06 9.20
N ALA A 970 13.11 3.32 10.40
CA ALA A 970 13.90 4.52 10.70
C ALA A 970 15.31 4.44 10.07
N ASN A 971 15.84 3.23 9.96
CA ASN A 971 17.14 2.95 9.37
C ASN A 971 17.13 2.96 7.83
N MET A 972 15.94 2.87 7.21
CA MET A 972 15.73 3.14 5.78
C MET A 972 15.66 4.64 5.49
N LYS A 973 16.82 5.30 5.48
CA LYS A 973 16.93 6.74 5.19
C LYS A 973 16.87 7.03 3.68
N PHE A 974 15.69 7.40 3.18
CA PHE A 974 15.50 7.93 1.82
C PHE A 974 15.39 9.45 1.83
N THR A 975 16.48 10.13 2.18
CA THR A 975 16.50 11.59 2.37
C THR A 975 16.74 12.40 1.10
N SER A 976 17.03 11.76 -0.03
CA SER A 976 17.23 12.45 -1.31
C SER A 976 16.79 11.62 -2.51
N PRO A 977 16.46 12.24 -3.65
CA PRO A 977 16.20 11.52 -4.90
C PRO A 977 17.37 10.64 -5.35
N HIS A 978 18.59 10.96 -4.93
CA HIS A 978 19.78 10.12 -5.18
C HIS A 978 19.78 8.83 -4.35
N HIS A 979 19.22 8.85 -3.14
CA HIS A 979 19.06 7.64 -2.32
C HIS A 979 18.02 6.67 -2.89
N LEU A 980 17.10 7.16 -3.73
CA LEU A 980 16.15 6.32 -4.45
C LEU A 980 16.82 5.48 -5.56
N GLN A 981 17.90 5.97 -6.17
CA GLN A 981 18.58 5.34 -7.32
C GLN A 981 19.21 3.98 -6.99
N ILE A 982 19.80 3.88 -5.79
CA ILE A 982 20.44 2.66 -5.32
C ILE A 982 19.63 1.99 -4.23
N GLY A 983 19.02 2.78 -3.34
CA GLY A 983 18.60 2.29 -2.04
C GLY A 983 17.35 1.42 -2.09
N VAL A 984 16.26 1.92 -2.68
CA VAL A 984 14.94 1.29 -2.52
C VAL A 984 14.88 -0.06 -3.23
N TRP A 985 15.29 -0.13 -4.49
CA TRP A 985 15.31 -1.41 -5.22
C TRP A 985 16.28 -2.41 -4.60
N ALA A 986 17.44 -1.97 -4.10
CA ALA A 986 18.38 -2.87 -3.42
C ALA A 986 17.77 -3.54 -2.17
N TYR A 987 16.83 -2.90 -1.47
CA TYR A 987 16.10 -3.56 -0.38
C TYR A 987 15.24 -4.71 -0.89
N CYS A 988 14.56 -4.57 -2.03
CA CYS A 988 13.82 -5.68 -2.65
C CYS A 988 14.77 -6.80 -3.08
N GLU A 989 15.90 -6.47 -3.73
CA GLU A 989 16.92 -7.45 -4.15
C GLU A 989 17.52 -8.20 -2.96
N TRP A 990 17.72 -7.51 -1.85
CA TRP A 990 18.15 -8.13 -0.61
C TRP A 990 17.05 -9.01 -0.01
N LEU A 991 15.80 -8.55 0.06
CA LEU A 991 14.69 -9.36 0.58
C LEU A 991 14.44 -10.64 -0.22
N ASP A 992 14.71 -10.65 -1.53
CA ASP A 992 14.66 -11.87 -2.36
C ASP A 992 15.76 -12.89 -2.00
N LYS A 993 16.83 -12.44 -1.34
CA LYS A 993 18.02 -13.24 -1.00
C LYS A 993 18.31 -13.24 0.51
N ILE A 994 17.39 -12.73 1.33
CA ILE A 994 17.66 -12.47 2.73
C ILE A 994 17.97 -13.78 3.43
N SER A 995 19.13 -13.82 4.07
CA SER A 995 19.65 -15.01 4.74
C SER A 995 20.33 -14.61 6.04
N GLU A 996 20.59 -15.60 6.90
CA GLU A 996 21.38 -15.40 8.09
C GLU A 996 22.84 -15.10 7.72
N PRO A 997 23.54 -14.22 8.46
CA PRO A 997 24.95 -13.95 8.24
C PRO A 997 25.80 -15.21 8.39
N ALA A 998 26.74 -15.42 7.47
CA ALA A 998 27.68 -16.52 7.58
C ALA A 998 28.64 -16.28 8.75
N ASN A 999 28.66 -17.21 9.70
CA ASN A 999 29.63 -17.17 10.80
C ASN A 999 31.00 -17.67 10.32
N THR A 1000 31.85 -16.74 9.90
CA THR A 1000 33.19 -17.04 9.35
C THR A 1000 34.30 -17.03 10.40
N GLY A 1001 34.01 -16.61 11.65
CA GLY A 1001 35.02 -16.34 12.68
C GLY A 1001 36.00 -15.21 12.32
N TYR A 1002 35.76 -14.52 11.21
CA TYR A 1002 36.61 -13.46 10.70
C TYR A 1002 36.40 -12.18 11.52
N ARG A 1003 37.50 -11.47 11.81
CA ARG A 1003 37.51 -10.17 12.45
C ARG A 1003 38.05 -9.12 11.49
N LEU A 1004 37.35 -8.00 11.36
CA LEU A 1004 37.83 -6.84 10.61
C LEU A 1004 39.19 -6.42 11.14
N PRO A 1005 40.12 -5.89 10.32
CA PRO A 1005 41.39 -5.36 10.78
C PRO A 1005 41.26 -4.38 11.96
N ALA A 1006 40.21 -3.55 11.98
CA ALA A 1006 39.93 -2.64 13.09
C ALA A 1006 39.64 -3.37 14.42
N GLU A 1007 39.09 -4.59 14.38
CA GLU A 1007 38.79 -5.43 15.56
C GLU A 1007 40.00 -6.24 16.04
N GLN A 1008 41.12 -6.26 15.29
CA GLN A 1008 42.32 -7.03 15.62
C GLN A 1008 43.29 -6.20 16.48
N SER A 1009 43.92 -6.82 17.49
CA SER A 1009 44.93 -6.13 18.34
C SER A 1009 46.29 -5.95 17.65
N ALA A 1010 46.59 -6.77 16.65
CA ALA A 1010 47.83 -6.70 15.91
C ALA A 1010 47.95 -5.41 15.10
N ALA A 1011 49.17 -4.88 15.00
CA ALA A 1011 49.45 -3.78 14.09
C ALA A 1011 49.27 -4.22 12.64
N TRP A 1012 48.73 -3.33 11.82
CA TRP A 1012 48.59 -3.55 10.38
C TRP A 1012 48.86 -2.29 9.59
N GLU A 1013 49.26 -2.48 8.34
CA GLU A 1013 49.43 -1.44 7.33
C GLU A 1013 48.78 -1.92 6.03
N PHE A 1014 47.82 -1.14 5.54
CA PHE A 1014 47.30 -1.25 4.18
C PHE A 1014 47.84 -0.09 3.35
N ARG A 1015 48.41 -0.40 2.20
CA ARG A 1015 49.05 0.58 1.32
C ARG A 1015 48.62 0.38 -0.12
N ASP A 1016 48.09 1.45 -0.70
CA ASP A 1016 47.87 1.54 -2.14
C ASP A 1016 48.74 2.65 -2.74
N THR A 1017 49.78 2.27 -3.49
CA THR A 1017 50.67 3.22 -4.14
C THR A 1017 50.06 3.91 -5.35
N THR A 1018 49.08 3.27 -6.00
CA THR A 1018 48.37 3.84 -7.16
C THR A 1018 47.41 4.93 -6.71
N MET A 1019 46.61 4.68 -5.68
CA MET A 1019 45.65 5.64 -5.13
C MET A 1019 46.25 6.56 -4.05
N LYS A 1020 47.52 6.35 -3.72
CA LYS A 1020 48.27 7.10 -2.69
C LYS A 1020 47.58 7.07 -1.33
N LEU A 1021 47.10 5.89 -0.95
CA LEU A 1021 46.38 5.63 0.29
C LEU A 1021 47.25 4.83 1.25
N LEU A 1022 47.18 5.22 2.52
CA LEU A 1022 47.81 4.49 3.62
C LEU A 1022 46.82 4.43 4.78
N ALA A 1023 46.45 3.24 5.21
CA ALA A 1023 45.71 3.00 6.45
C ALA A 1023 46.61 2.19 7.37
N THR A 1024 46.76 2.62 8.62
CA THR A 1024 47.58 1.92 9.61
C THR A 1024 46.86 1.82 10.94
N LYS A 1025 47.15 0.77 11.69
CA LYS A 1025 46.78 0.66 13.10
C LYS A 1025 48.02 0.19 13.86
N PRO A 1026 48.52 0.93 14.86
CA PRO A 1026 49.56 0.42 15.75
C PRO A 1026 48.97 -0.61 16.73
N VAL A 1027 49.83 -1.40 17.39
CA VAL A 1027 49.41 -2.36 18.42
C VAL A 1027 48.62 -1.62 19.50
N ASP A 1028 47.41 -2.10 19.80
CA ASP A 1028 46.48 -1.52 20.78
C ASP A 1028 46.11 -0.04 20.53
N GLY A 1029 46.34 0.47 19.32
CA GLY A 1029 45.98 1.83 18.92
C GLY A 1029 44.69 1.92 18.12
N VAL A 1030 44.23 3.14 17.88
CA VAL A 1030 43.09 3.43 17.00
C VAL A 1030 43.54 3.37 15.54
N PRO A 1031 42.74 2.79 14.62
CA PRO A 1031 43.00 2.92 13.19
C PRO A 1031 43.23 4.38 12.79
N THR A 1032 44.29 4.64 12.03
CA THR A 1032 44.63 5.96 11.50
C THR A 1032 44.74 5.89 9.99
N TYR A 1033 44.16 6.88 9.33
CA TYR A 1033 44.03 6.90 7.88
C TYR A 1033 44.70 8.14 7.28
N TYR A 1034 45.44 7.94 6.19
CA TYR A 1034 46.24 8.98 5.54
C TYR A 1034 45.99 8.98 4.03
N THR A 1035 45.72 10.17 3.48
CA THR A 1035 45.85 10.46 2.04
C THR A 1035 47.05 11.38 1.87
N GLU A 1036 48.07 10.97 1.11
CA GLU A 1036 49.25 11.82 0.88
C GLU A 1036 49.54 11.97 -0.61
N ILE A 1037 49.92 13.19 -1.04
CA ILE A 1037 50.71 13.39 -2.24
C ILE A 1037 52.17 13.27 -1.78
N TRP A 1038 52.76 12.09 -2.00
CA TRP A 1038 54.05 11.67 -1.44
C TRP A 1038 55.29 12.48 -1.86
N ASP A 1039 55.18 13.62 -2.57
CA ASP A 1039 56.36 14.24 -3.22
C ASP A 1039 56.42 15.78 -3.24
N THR A 1040 55.78 16.49 -2.30
CA THR A 1040 56.10 17.92 -2.09
C THR A 1040 56.27 18.23 -0.61
N ALA A 1041 57.49 18.63 -0.24
CA ALA A 1041 57.96 18.86 1.13
C ALA A 1041 57.25 19.98 1.92
N ASP A 1042 56.15 20.57 1.42
CA ASP A 1042 55.60 21.79 2.03
C ASP A 1042 54.07 21.96 1.97
N GLN A 1043 53.29 20.97 1.52
CA GLN A 1043 51.82 21.04 1.62
C GLN A 1043 51.19 19.67 1.88
N ALA A 1044 51.25 19.20 3.13
CA ALA A 1044 50.20 18.36 3.66
C ALA A 1044 48.89 19.17 3.60
N ARG A 1045 48.14 19.07 2.50
CA ARG A 1045 46.75 19.56 2.51
C ARG A 1045 45.95 18.63 3.41
N ARG A 1046 45.96 18.94 4.71
CA ARG A 1046 44.89 18.57 5.63
C ARG A 1046 43.59 19.14 5.04
N HIS A 1047 42.89 18.36 4.23
CA HIS A 1047 41.51 18.68 3.91
C HIS A 1047 40.64 18.26 5.09
N VAL A 1048 40.55 19.16 6.06
CA VAL A 1048 39.40 19.27 6.96
C VAL A 1048 38.62 20.47 6.43
N THR A 1049 37.52 20.24 5.73
CA THR A 1049 36.60 21.32 5.39
C THR A 1049 35.67 21.57 6.58
N GLY A 1050 35.97 22.63 7.34
CA GLY A 1050 34.94 23.38 8.08
C GLY A 1050 34.88 23.17 9.60
N GLN A 1051 35.62 22.21 10.17
CA GLN A 1051 35.79 22.12 11.62
C GLN A 1051 37.28 22.10 11.96
N ALA A 1052 37.64 22.67 13.10
CA ALA A 1052 39.02 22.69 13.56
C ALA A 1052 39.53 21.25 13.70
N ALA A 1053 40.85 21.08 13.64
CA ALA A 1053 41.52 19.86 14.07
C ALA A 1053 41.39 19.71 15.58
N GLU A 1054 40.18 19.46 16.06
CA GLU A 1054 40.02 18.58 17.18
C GLU A 1054 40.47 17.21 16.66
N THR A 1055 41.21 16.48 17.47
CA THR A 1055 41.32 15.03 17.35
C THR A 1055 40.00 14.51 16.77
N ILE A 1056 40.05 13.56 15.82
CA ILE A 1056 38.99 12.57 15.86
C ILE A 1056 39.22 11.94 17.24
N ASP A 1057 38.63 12.54 18.27
CA ASP A 1057 38.49 11.92 19.57
C ASP A 1057 37.73 10.69 19.14
N SER A 1058 38.45 9.58 19.08
CA SER A 1058 37.83 8.29 18.97
C SER A 1058 36.71 8.36 20.00
N LEU A 1059 35.46 8.25 19.58
CA LEU A 1059 34.31 8.04 20.46
C LEU A 1059 34.42 6.68 21.22
N TYR A 1060 35.64 6.16 21.34
CA TYR A 1060 36.09 4.99 22.06
C TYR A 1060 36.91 5.48 23.26
N GLU A 1061 36.21 5.90 24.31
CA GLU A 1061 36.61 5.46 25.64
C GLU A 1061 35.77 4.21 25.95
N PHE A 1062 36.32 3.04 25.67
CA PHE A 1062 35.89 1.76 26.23
C PHE A 1062 36.97 1.25 27.20
#